data_AF-A0A369GXE7-F1
#
_entry.id   AF-A0A369GXE7-F1
#
_cell.length_a   1.000
_cell.length_b   1.000
_cell.length_c   1.000
_cell.angle_alpha   90.00
_cell.angle_beta   90.00
_cell.angle_gamma   90.00
#
_symmetry.space_group_name_H-M   'P 1'
#
loop_
_entity.id
_entity.type
_entity.pdbx_description
1 polymer ?
#
loop_
_entity_poly.entity_id
_entity_poly.type
_entity_poly.pdbx_seq_one_letter_code
_entity_poly.pdbx_strand_id
1 'polypeptide(L)'
;MKDAELQTLWEKLSGDFRSIEPHLKELDKHLTLRSHLTGYSLGDVETKTWQTLRANKVAMGSIRKNGLPNLTRWFTFIEQSNPQIHEASKSADAAAKKPGGANYNLALQDTDKGVVTRFLPEPSGYLHIGHAKAALLSDYFGHVAYKGKMRLRLDDTNPSKESEEFQDAIVEDLALMGIKADSLTYTSDYFDYLYDMCKKLISMGKAYADDTDLETMRAQRMDGIPSKRRDRSVDENLRIFEEMKKGSDEGLVNCIRAMISADDPNKALRDPVIYRCNVKDAHHRTGRKWNMYPMYDFACPVVDSHEGVTHALRSTEYTDRNPQYQWFLDTLGLRQVHMWDFSRINLIKTFLSKRKLAKLVESGKVWGWDDPRMPTIRGVRRRGMTVAALRDFILRQGPSRNVVVMDWTSFWNTNKKEIDPVVPRHTALLAKDMVKAKLTGSDVPSGVVVEQRPKHPKNASVGTKDLVLSSEIYLDQVDAKSFTVGEEVTLMGWGNAVVRDLPPPPSPEDAVKSMTLELNLKGDFKATEKKVTWLSAQGLDLVPAELWDFDYLITKDKLEEEDKVEDFLNPVTATMEEAWCDGGVGLLKADDIIQLERRGFYRVDKGLKDWKGDEAGGKGARVVLFCIPTGKGGNADATHDHDHNHDHNHDHDHNLQPPSKSAFHELGPLDRLLALWILLAMIAGIVIGNFATGAERVLQRGRFIGVSIPIAVGLLVMMFPILCNVRFESLHLVLRQKRLWRQLGFSLVINWLIAPFFMLALASAFLPDQPGLRKGLVLVGLGRCIAMVLIWNELAGGDGEYCAVLVAVNSLLQLLLFAPMAIFLIGVVRHDDDGVRLLTYSVVASSVGVFLGIPLAAAVATRLGLRRLAGETWFDDVFMRWLSPLSLIGLLYTVVVLFAAQGRHVVHQIVSVVRVAAPLVVYFMAIFFGTLWATRRLGFGYRLGCVQSFTAASNNFELAIAVAVATFGPDGDEALASSVGPLIEVPVLLTLVYLVRGVGRRWDWREG
;
A
#
# COMPACT_ATOMS: atom_id res chain seq x y z
N MET A 1 -18.49 44.74 10.71
CA MET A 1 -19.58 44.28 9.85
C MET A 1 -20.86 45.00 10.22
N LYS A 2 -21.51 45.63 9.24
CA LYS A 2 -22.86 46.23 9.35
C LYS A 2 -23.92 45.14 9.12
N ASP A 3 -25.15 45.33 9.62
CA ASP A 3 -26.21 44.31 9.51
C ASP A 3 -26.51 43.87 8.06
N ALA A 4 -26.41 44.79 7.09
CA ALA A 4 -26.55 44.48 5.67
C ALA A 4 -25.47 43.55 5.11
N GLU A 5 -24.25 43.57 5.69
CA GLU A 5 -23.15 42.69 5.28
C GLU A 5 -23.29 41.29 5.88
N LEU A 6 -23.85 41.19 7.10
CA LEU A 6 -24.11 39.92 7.77
C LEU A 6 -25.21 39.12 7.04
N GLN A 7 -26.20 39.81 6.46
CA GLN A 7 -27.28 39.22 5.66
C GLN A 7 -26.85 38.59 4.32
N THR A 8 -25.59 38.73 3.91
CA THR A 8 -25.04 38.10 2.69
C THR A 8 -23.74 37.33 2.95
N LEU A 9 -23.38 37.18 4.23
CA LEU A 9 -22.08 36.65 4.62
C LEU A 9 -21.90 35.17 4.27
N TRP A 10 -22.93 34.36 4.44
CA TRP A 10 -22.84 32.93 4.14
C TRP A 10 -22.56 32.68 2.65
N GLU A 11 -23.09 33.50 1.75
CA GLU A 11 -22.81 33.38 0.31
C GLU A 11 -21.33 33.60 0.01
N LYS A 12 -20.70 34.58 0.67
CA LYS A 12 -19.28 34.89 0.53
C LYS A 12 -18.36 33.86 1.19
N LEU A 13 -18.86 33.09 2.17
CA LEU A 13 -18.13 32.03 2.86
C LEU A 13 -18.21 30.66 2.17
N SER A 14 -18.96 30.57 1.06
CA SER A 14 -19.13 29.33 0.29
C SER A 14 -17.99 29.03 -0.70
N GLY A 15 -17.05 29.97 -0.91
CA GLY A 15 -15.97 29.86 -1.91
C GLY A 15 -14.65 29.21 -1.43
N ASP A 16 -13.63 29.25 -2.30
CA ASP A 16 -12.28 28.69 -2.07
C ASP A 16 -11.45 29.52 -1.07
N PHE A 17 -10.37 28.93 -0.51
CA PHE A 17 -9.54 29.50 0.57
C PHE A 17 -9.23 31.00 0.42
N ARG A 18 -8.74 31.42 -0.76
CA ARG A 18 -8.36 32.82 -1.04
C ARG A 18 -9.55 33.79 -0.99
N SER A 19 -10.74 33.33 -1.37
CA SER A 19 -11.96 34.15 -1.35
C SER A 19 -12.54 34.31 0.06
N ILE A 20 -12.40 33.28 0.91
CA ILE A 20 -13.02 33.26 2.24
C ILE A 20 -12.09 33.79 3.33
N GLU A 21 -10.77 33.69 3.20
CA GLU A 21 -9.81 34.10 4.23
C GLU A 21 -10.00 35.55 4.75
N PRO A 22 -10.15 36.59 3.90
CA PRO A 22 -10.38 37.95 4.40
C PRO A 22 -11.71 38.07 5.15
N HIS A 23 -12.76 37.38 4.68
CA HIS A 23 -14.08 37.38 5.33
C HIS A 23 -14.08 36.60 6.65
N LEU A 24 -13.31 35.52 6.76
CA LEU A 24 -13.13 34.78 8.02
C LEU A 24 -12.42 35.62 9.08
N LYS A 25 -11.40 36.41 8.69
CA LYS A 25 -10.70 37.33 9.60
C LYS A 25 -11.62 38.48 10.04
N GLU A 26 -12.43 39.01 9.12
CA GLU A 26 -13.39 40.06 9.45
C GLU A 26 -14.50 39.56 10.38
N LEU A 27 -14.99 38.33 10.16
CA LEU A 27 -15.95 37.66 11.02
C LEU A 27 -15.38 37.38 12.41
N ASP A 28 -14.14 36.91 12.52
CA ASP A 28 -13.46 36.71 13.81
C ASP A 28 -13.36 38.02 14.61
N LYS A 29 -13.01 39.13 13.94
CA LYS A 29 -12.99 40.48 14.54
C LYS A 29 -14.39 40.95 14.96
N HIS A 30 -15.42 40.62 14.18
CA HIS A 30 -16.79 40.95 14.54
C HIS A 30 -17.28 40.20 15.78
N LEU A 31 -16.81 38.96 15.96
CA LEU A 31 -17.19 38.06 17.05
C LEU A 31 -16.42 38.30 18.36
N THR A 32 -15.45 39.22 18.40
CA THR A 32 -14.61 39.45 19.59
C THR A 32 -15.43 39.67 20.88
N LEU A 33 -16.48 40.50 20.84
CA LEU A 33 -17.33 40.82 21.99
C LEU A 33 -18.79 40.31 21.83
N ARG A 34 -19.05 39.41 20.87
CA ARG A 34 -20.40 38.98 20.52
C ARG A 34 -20.56 37.46 20.61
N SER A 35 -21.67 37.03 21.22
CA SER A 35 -22.09 35.61 21.26
C SER A 35 -22.99 35.23 20.08
N HIS A 36 -23.63 36.22 19.47
CA HIS A 36 -24.54 36.12 18.33
C HIS A 36 -24.09 37.13 17.24
N LEU A 37 -24.17 36.74 15.97
CA LEU A 37 -23.92 37.61 14.80
C LEU A 37 -24.95 38.75 14.75
N THR A 38 -26.22 38.44 15.01
CA THR A 38 -27.31 39.41 14.99
C THR A 38 -28.24 39.22 16.20
N GLY A 39 -28.42 40.27 17.01
CA GLY A 39 -29.32 40.22 18.18
C GLY A 39 -28.79 39.40 19.36
N TYR A 40 -29.69 38.72 20.08
CA TYR A 40 -29.40 37.99 21.33
C TYR A 40 -29.85 36.51 21.29
N SER A 41 -30.23 35.99 20.13
CA SER A 41 -30.71 34.61 19.96
C SER A 41 -30.34 34.08 18.58
N LEU A 42 -30.37 32.75 18.42
CA LEU A 42 -30.11 32.08 17.15
C LEU A 42 -31.11 32.54 16.07
N GLY A 43 -30.62 33.20 15.03
CA GLY A 43 -31.39 33.62 13.86
C GLY A 43 -31.03 32.88 12.57
N ASP A 44 -31.77 33.15 11.49
CA ASP A 44 -31.56 32.50 10.19
C ASP A 44 -30.16 32.75 9.59
N VAL A 45 -29.63 33.96 9.79
CA VAL A 45 -28.29 34.37 9.33
C VAL A 45 -27.20 33.53 10.00
N GLU A 46 -27.34 33.27 11.31
CA GLU A 46 -26.41 32.45 12.08
C GLU A 46 -26.45 30.99 11.65
N THR A 47 -27.66 30.45 11.50
CA THR A 47 -27.87 29.07 11.06
C THR A 47 -27.24 28.84 9.68
N LYS A 48 -27.51 29.73 8.71
CA LYS A 48 -26.93 29.62 7.35
C LYS A 48 -25.41 29.79 7.34
N THR A 49 -24.89 30.73 8.13
CA THR A 49 -23.45 30.99 8.23
C THR A 49 -22.72 29.80 8.86
N TRP A 50 -23.27 29.24 9.93
CA TRP A 50 -22.71 28.06 10.60
C TRP A 50 -22.72 26.83 9.68
N GLN A 51 -23.84 26.56 9.00
CA GLN A 51 -23.95 25.45 8.04
C GLN A 51 -22.94 25.59 6.89
N THR A 52 -22.76 26.80 6.35
CA THR A 52 -21.81 27.05 5.26
C THR A 52 -20.36 26.85 5.72
N LEU A 53 -20.01 27.34 6.92
CA LEU A 53 -18.70 27.10 7.52
C LEU A 53 -18.44 25.61 7.79
N ARG A 54 -19.46 24.87 8.23
CA ARG A 54 -19.38 23.43 8.52
C ARG A 54 -19.17 22.59 7.26
N ALA A 55 -19.79 22.99 6.15
CA ALA A 55 -19.67 22.33 4.84
C ALA A 55 -18.33 22.65 4.14
N ASN A 56 -17.76 23.83 4.40
CA ASN A 56 -16.49 24.25 3.80
C ASN A 56 -15.28 23.64 4.54
N LYS A 57 -14.62 22.65 3.91
CA LYS A 57 -13.46 21.92 4.48
C LYS A 57 -12.31 22.85 4.89
N VAL A 58 -12.15 23.97 4.17
CA VAL A 58 -11.07 24.92 4.41
C VAL A 58 -11.35 25.76 5.65
N ALA A 59 -12.58 26.29 5.78
CA ALA A 59 -13.01 27.01 6.97
C ALA A 59 -12.93 26.12 8.22
N MET A 60 -13.37 24.86 8.11
CA MET A 60 -13.23 23.86 9.19
C MET A 60 -11.77 23.56 9.55
N GLY A 61 -10.86 23.62 8.58
CA GLY A 61 -9.42 23.50 8.83
C GLY A 61 -8.90 24.61 9.75
N SER A 62 -9.30 25.86 9.49
CA SER A 62 -8.94 27.02 10.30
C SER A 62 -9.59 26.99 11.68
N ILE A 63 -10.85 26.56 11.78
CA ILE A 63 -11.59 26.43 13.05
C ILE A 63 -10.96 25.33 13.93
N ARG A 64 -10.68 24.15 13.37
CA ARG A 64 -10.09 23.00 14.10
C ARG A 64 -8.66 23.25 14.58
N LYS A 65 -7.88 24.02 13.82
CA LYS A 65 -6.52 24.43 14.21
C LYS A 65 -6.52 25.63 15.15
N ASN A 66 -7.69 26.13 15.54
CA ASN A 66 -7.88 27.32 16.38
C ASN A 66 -7.15 28.57 15.86
N GLY A 67 -7.06 28.73 14.54
CA GLY A 67 -6.37 29.86 13.91
C GLY A 67 -7.12 31.20 14.03
N LEU A 68 -8.42 31.15 14.35
CA LEU A 68 -9.32 32.29 14.53
C LEU A 68 -10.12 32.06 15.82
N PRO A 69 -9.63 32.51 16.99
CA PRO A 69 -10.11 32.06 18.29
C PRO A 69 -11.55 32.49 18.61
N ASN A 70 -11.97 33.67 18.16
CA ASN A 70 -13.33 34.16 18.42
C ASN A 70 -14.36 33.43 17.56
N LEU A 71 -13.99 33.15 16.31
CA LEU A 71 -14.77 32.34 15.39
C LEU A 71 -14.88 30.90 15.87
N THR A 72 -13.77 30.28 16.31
CA THR A 72 -13.79 28.92 16.86
C THR A 72 -14.64 28.84 18.12
N ARG A 73 -14.55 29.83 19.01
CA ARG A 73 -15.42 29.94 20.20
C ARG A 73 -16.89 30.01 19.81
N TRP A 74 -17.25 30.92 18.90
CA TRP A 74 -18.63 31.09 18.43
C TRP A 74 -19.16 29.82 17.76
N PHE A 75 -18.38 29.22 16.87
CA PHE A 75 -18.78 28.01 16.13
C PHE A 75 -19.08 26.84 17.08
N THR A 76 -18.19 26.63 18.07
CA THR A 76 -18.35 25.61 19.10
C THR A 76 -19.54 25.92 20.02
N PHE A 77 -19.75 27.19 20.37
CA PHE A 77 -20.87 27.62 21.19
C PHE A 77 -22.21 27.35 20.50
N ILE A 78 -22.36 27.69 19.22
CA ILE A 78 -23.58 27.41 18.44
C ILE A 78 -23.79 25.89 18.31
N GLU A 79 -22.73 25.12 18.05
CA GLU A 79 -22.79 23.65 17.94
C GLU A 79 -23.25 22.98 19.25
N GLN A 80 -22.80 23.47 20.40
CA GLN A 80 -23.16 22.92 21.71
C GLN A 80 -24.54 23.39 22.20
N SER A 81 -24.92 24.64 21.92
CA SER A 81 -26.18 25.22 22.39
C SER A 81 -27.39 24.83 21.54
N ASN A 82 -27.20 24.41 20.28
CA ASN A 82 -28.30 24.09 19.36
C ASN A 82 -28.08 22.76 18.59
N PRO A 83 -28.25 21.60 19.25
CA PRO A 83 -28.03 20.28 18.65
C PRO A 83 -28.88 20.00 17.40
N GLN A 84 -30.07 20.62 17.27
CA GLN A 84 -30.96 20.42 16.12
C GLN A 84 -30.37 20.88 14.77
N ILE A 85 -29.46 21.87 14.76
CA ILE A 85 -28.79 22.33 13.53
C ILE A 85 -27.88 21.23 12.97
N HIS A 86 -27.31 20.40 13.85
CA HIS A 86 -26.40 19.32 13.50
C HIS A 86 -27.13 18.14 12.83
N GLU A 87 -28.35 17.82 13.27
CA GLU A 87 -29.16 16.74 12.68
C GLU A 87 -29.65 17.09 11.27
N ALA A 88 -30.08 18.33 11.04
CA ALA A 88 -30.49 18.80 9.71
C ALA A 88 -29.33 18.77 8.68
N SER A 89 -28.09 19.05 9.12
CA SER A 89 -26.89 19.00 8.26
C SER A 89 -26.49 17.57 7.89
N LYS A 90 -26.66 16.59 8.79
CA LYS A 90 -26.36 15.16 8.53
C LYS A 90 -27.27 14.58 7.44
N SER A 91 -28.54 14.99 7.43
CA SER A 91 -29.53 14.55 6.43
C SER A 91 -29.21 15.11 5.03
N ALA A 92 -28.71 16.34 4.93
CA ALA A 92 -28.27 16.94 3.66
C ALA A 92 -26.97 16.30 3.12
N ASP A 93 -26.01 15.97 4.00
CA ASP A 93 -24.76 15.26 3.65
C ASP A 93 -25.00 13.83 3.13
N ALA A 94 -26.06 13.17 3.62
CA ALA A 94 -26.46 11.84 3.17
C ALA A 94 -27.06 11.87 1.75
N ALA A 95 -27.75 12.96 1.37
CA ALA A 95 -28.35 13.14 0.05
C ALA A 95 -27.35 13.64 -1.03
N ALA A 96 -26.29 14.35 -0.64
CA ALA A 96 -25.30 14.93 -1.56
C ALA A 96 -24.13 13.98 -1.93
N LYS A 97 -24.00 12.81 -1.29
CA LYS A 97 -22.96 11.83 -1.61
C LYS A 97 -23.30 11.01 -2.86
N LYS A 98 -22.92 11.51 -4.03
CA LYS A 98 -22.70 10.66 -5.20
C LYS A 98 -21.50 9.72 -4.94
N PRO A 99 -21.57 8.43 -5.33
CA PRO A 99 -20.44 7.52 -5.21
C PRO A 99 -19.42 7.85 -6.31
N GLY A 100 -18.15 8.07 -5.93
CA GLY A 100 -17.03 8.07 -6.87
C GLY A 100 -16.41 9.43 -7.28
N GLY A 101 -16.51 10.48 -6.46
CA GLY A 101 -15.72 11.70 -6.66
C GLY A 101 -14.28 11.51 -6.19
N ALA A 102 -13.32 11.46 -7.12
CA ALA A 102 -11.89 11.33 -6.83
C ALA A 102 -11.36 12.48 -5.95
N ASN A 103 -10.37 12.16 -5.12
CA ASN A 103 -9.75 13.10 -4.19
C ASN A 103 -8.70 13.93 -4.95
N TYR A 104 -9.14 14.77 -5.89
CA TYR A 104 -8.27 15.65 -6.70
C TYR A 104 -7.74 16.87 -5.92
N ASN A 105 -7.97 16.96 -4.61
CA ASN A 105 -7.69 18.14 -3.81
C ASN A 105 -6.19 18.26 -3.48
N LEU A 106 -5.37 18.58 -4.48
CA LEU A 106 -4.15 19.34 -4.27
C LEU A 106 -4.31 20.73 -4.88
N ALA A 107 -4.47 21.72 -4.00
CA ALA A 107 -4.25 23.11 -4.36
C ALA A 107 -2.74 23.29 -4.56
N LEU A 108 -2.32 23.47 -5.82
CA LEU A 108 -0.96 23.92 -6.12
C LEU A 108 -0.78 25.34 -5.55
N GLN A 109 0.46 25.72 -5.23
CA GLN A 109 0.76 27.05 -4.70
C GLN A 109 0.73 28.08 -5.83
N ASP A 110 0.42 29.35 -5.52
CA ASP A 110 0.62 30.47 -6.44
C ASP A 110 0.02 30.31 -7.85
N THR A 111 -1.17 29.71 -7.91
CA THR A 111 -1.90 29.39 -9.15
C THR A 111 -2.72 30.53 -9.75
N ASP A 112 -2.76 31.71 -9.12
CA ASP A 112 -3.63 32.83 -9.54
C ASP A 112 -3.37 33.31 -10.97
N LYS A 113 -2.16 33.08 -11.48
CA LYS A 113 -1.72 33.48 -12.83
C LYS A 113 -1.72 32.33 -13.84
N GLY A 114 -2.35 31.21 -13.48
CA GLY A 114 -2.28 29.94 -14.22
C GLY A 114 -1.01 29.15 -13.89
N VAL A 115 -1.00 27.89 -14.30
CA VAL A 115 0.09 26.94 -14.02
C VAL A 115 0.78 26.52 -15.31
N VAL A 116 2.11 26.60 -15.34
CA VAL A 116 2.93 25.97 -16.36
C VAL A 116 3.63 24.76 -15.75
N THR A 117 3.28 23.56 -16.24
CA THR A 117 3.94 22.28 -15.90
C THR A 117 4.82 21.81 -17.06
N ARG A 118 5.62 20.77 -16.82
CA ARG A 118 6.35 20.06 -17.90
C ARG A 118 6.46 18.56 -17.66
N PHE A 119 6.40 17.80 -18.73
CA PHE A 119 6.89 16.43 -18.79
C PHE A 119 8.29 16.43 -19.42
N LEU A 120 9.26 15.88 -18.68
CA LEU A 120 10.70 15.93 -19.00
C LEU A 120 11.29 14.51 -19.09
N PRO A 121 11.01 13.74 -20.16
CA PRO A 121 11.62 12.43 -20.37
C PRO A 121 12.99 12.54 -21.08
N GLU A 122 13.89 11.62 -20.75
CA GLU A 122 15.10 11.37 -21.55
C GLU A 122 14.73 10.53 -22.80
N PRO A 123 15.17 10.90 -24.01
CA PRO A 123 14.92 10.15 -25.24
C PRO A 123 15.85 8.93 -25.38
N SER A 124 15.78 8.04 -24.38
CA SER A 124 16.64 6.86 -24.22
C SER A 124 15.86 5.53 -24.22
N GLY A 125 14.57 5.57 -24.58
CA GLY A 125 13.68 4.41 -24.61
C GLY A 125 12.22 4.80 -24.50
N TYR A 126 11.33 3.90 -24.97
CA TYR A 126 9.87 4.05 -24.99
C TYR A 126 9.27 4.36 -23.61
N LEU A 127 8.09 5.01 -23.61
CA LEU A 127 7.39 5.31 -22.37
C LEU A 127 6.72 4.05 -21.80
N HIS A 128 6.60 4.03 -20.48
CA HIS A 128 5.95 2.96 -19.73
C HIS A 128 5.02 3.53 -18.68
N ILE A 129 4.21 2.70 -18.03
CA ILE A 129 3.20 3.18 -17.06
C ILE A 129 3.75 4.12 -15.97
N GLY A 130 5.01 3.97 -15.57
CA GLY A 130 5.68 4.89 -14.64
C GLY A 130 5.79 6.32 -15.19
N HIS A 131 6.04 6.46 -16.49
CA HIS A 131 6.05 7.75 -17.20
C HIS A 131 4.63 8.29 -17.39
N ALA A 132 3.62 7.43 -17.58
CA ALA A 132 2.22 7.86 -17.67
C ALA A 132 1.81 8.71 -16.46
N LYS A 133 2.24 8.32 -15.25
CA LYS A 133 1.96 9.11 -14.03
C LYS A 133 2.48 10.54 -14.13
N ALA A 134 3.75 10.69 -14.51
CA ALA A 134 4.37 12.01 -14.65
C ALA A 134 3.69 12.84 -15.75
N ALA A 135 3.44 12.24 -16.91
CA ALA A 135 2.84 12.91 -18.05
C ALA A 135 1.39 13.34 -17.77
N LEU A 136 0.54 12.42 -17.30
CA LEU A 136 -0.89 12.67 -17.04
C LEU A 136 -1.11 13.61 -15.85
N LEU A 137 -0.27 13.57 -14.80
CA LEU A 137 -0.35 14.56 -13.73
C LEU A 137 0.04 15.95 -14.23
N SER A 138 1.08 16.04 -15.08
CA SER A 138 1.51 17.32 -15.65
C SER A 138 0.43 17.89 -16.59
N ASP A 139 -0.17 17.05 -17.43
CA ASP A 139 -1.30 17.37 -18.30
C ASP A 139 -2.53 17.82 -17.49
N TYR A 140 -2.90 17.07 -16.45
CA TYR A 140 -4.05 17.40 -15.61
C TYR A 140 -3.87 18.76 -14.92
N PHE A 141 -2.73 19.02 -14.28
CA PHE A 141 -2.52 20.30 -13.62
C PHE A 141 -2.30 21.45 -14.61
N GLY A 142 -1.64 21.18 -15.74
CA GLY A 142 -1.40 22.16 -16.79
C GLY A 142 -2.70 22.57 -17.47
N HIS A 143 -3.46 21.63 -18.04
CA HIS A 143 -4.62 21.94 -18.88
C HIS A 143 -5.96 21.86 -18.16
N VAL A 144 -6.15 20.88 -17.27
CA VAL A 144 -7.49 20.55 -16.74
C VAL A 144 -7.81 21.33 -15.47
N ALA A 145 -6.97 21.24 -14.44
CA ALA A 145 -7.24 21.80 -13.12
C ALA A 145 -7.11 23.33 -13.08
N TYR A 146 -6.08 23.88 -13.74
CA TYR A 146 -5.75 25.31 -13.66
C TYR A 146 -5.79 26.05 -15.00
N LYS A 147 -6.18 25.38 -16.10
CA LYS A 147 -6.30 25.97 -17.45
C LYS A 147 -5.06 26.76 -17.89
N GLY A 148 -3.88 26.30 -17.49
CA GLY A 148 -2.59 26.83 -17.88
C GLY A 148 -1.99 26.03 -19.05
N LYS A 149 -0.70 25.69 -18.94
CA LYS A 149 0.07 25.05 -20.01
C LYS A 149 0.83 23.82 -19.51
N MET A 150 1.03 22.86 -20.39
CA MET A 150 1.89 21.70 -20.20
C MET A 150 2.91 21.64 -21.33
N ARG A 151 4.20 21.72 -20.98
CA ARG A 151 5.31 21.61 -21.92
C ARG A 151 5.83 20.18 -22.00
N LEU A 152 6.21 19.75 -23.20
CA LEU A 152 7.09 18.60 -23.39
C LEU A 152 8.50 19.12 -23.61
N ARG A 153 9.45 18.71 -22.77
CA ARG A 153 10.86 18.94 -23.02
C ARG A 153 11.59 17.60 -23.08
N LEU A 154 12.30 17.33 -24.16
CA LEU A 154 13.16 16.14 -24.22
C LEU A 154 14.49 16.48 -23.58
N ASP A 155 14.86 15.73 -22.56
CA ASP A 155 16.11 15.95 -21.84
C ASP A 155 17.27 15.23 -22.53
N ASP A 156 17.75 15.84 -23.59
CA ASP A 156 18.81 15.33 -24.46
C ASP A 156 20.19 15.86 -24.05
N THR A 157 20.62 15.58 -22.83
CA THR A 157 21.94 16.03 -22.31
C THR A 157 23.02 14.96 -22.42
N ASN A 158 22.68 13.74 -22.84
CA ASN A 158 23.56 12.59 -22.83
C ASN A 158 23.67 11.94 -24.23
N PRO A 159 24.65 12.37 -25.04
CA PRO A 159 24.76 11.93 -26.44
C PRO A 159 24.99 10.42 -26.62
N SER A 160 25.45 9.70 -25.59
CA SER A 160 25.73 8.26 -25.68
C SER A 160 24.49 7.35 -25.61
N LYS A 161 23.34 7.88 -25.21
CA LYS A 161 22.14 7.07 -24.89
C LYS A 161 20.88 7.47 -25.66
N GLU A 162 20.98 8.52 -26.46
CA GLU A 162 19.83 9.22 -27.03
C GLU A 162 19.78 9.01 -28.54
N SER A 163 18.58 8.80 -29.07
CA SER A 163 18.36 8.59 -30.50
C SER A 163 17.10 9.32 -30.97
N GLU A 164 17.05 9.65 -32.27
CA GLU A 164 15.90 10.28 -32.92
C GLU A 164 14.64 9.40 -32.83
N GLU A 165 14.77 8.08 -32.99
CA GLU A 165 13.69 7.10 -32.84
C GLU A 165 12.94 7.26 -31.50
N PHE A 166 13.66 7.41 -30.39
CA PHE A 166 13.01 7.55 -29.08
C PHE A 166 12.34 8.92 -28.89
N GLN A 167 12.77 9.94 -29.63
CA GLN A 167 12.12 11.27 -29.60
C GLN A 167 10.72 11.16 -30.21
N ASP A 168 10.66 10.59 -31.41
CA ASP A 168 9.40 10.39 -32.13
C ASP A 168 8.47 9.47 -31.34
N ALA A 169 9.01 8.38 -30.80
CA ALA A 169 8.25 7.44 -29.98
C ALA A 169 7.61 8.09 -28.75
N ILE A 170 8.32 9.00 -28.07
CA ILE A 170 7.78 9.73 -26.89
C ILE A 170 6.61 10.63 -27.28
N VAL A 171 6.74 11.36 -28.40
CA VAL A 171 5.67 12.25 -28.91
C VAL A 171 4.43 11.43 -29.27
N GLU A 172 4.63 10.31 -29.97
CA GLU A 172 3.55 9.36 -30.29
C GLU A 172 2.92 8.76 -29.03
N ASP A 173 3.71 8.35 -28.04
CA ASP A 173 3.22 7.76 -26.79
C ASP A 173 2.36 8.75 -25.98
N LEU A 174 2.70 10.05 -26.01
CA LEU A 174 1.85 11.09 -25.41
C LEU A 174 0.52 11.23 -26.15
N ALA A 175 0.54 11.23 -27.48
CA ALA A 175 -0.67 11.26 -28.30
C ALA A 175 -1.56 10.04 -28.02
N LEU A 176 -0.96 8.84 -27.84
CA LEU A 176 -1.67 7.62 -27.44
C LEU A 176 -2.34 7.72 -26.06
N MET A 177 -1.83 8.57 -25.17
CA MET A 177 -2.45 8.88 -23.87
C MET A 177 -3.43 10.06 -23.93
N GLY A 178 -3.69 10.62 -25.12
CA GLY A 178 -4.55 11.79 -25.28
C GLY A 178 -3.99 13.06 -24.66
N ILE A 179 -2.66 13.18 -24.62
CA ILE A 179 -1.92 14.36 -24.14
C ILE A 179 -1.41 15.13 -25.35
N LYS A 180 -1.67 16.44 -25.38
CA LYS A 180 -1.14 17.35 -26.40
C LYS A 180 -0.38 18.47 -25.72
N ALA A 181 0.95 18.41 -25.74
CA ALA A 181 1.79 19.46 -25.19
C ALA A 181 1.62 20.80 -25.95
N ASP A 182 1.73 21.93 -25.25
CA ASP A 182 1.67 23.27 -25.83
C ASP A 182 2.94 23.63 -26.60
N SER A 183 4.06 23.03 -26.21
CA SER A 183 5.37 23.21 -26.84
C SER A 183 6.20 21.95 -26.69
N LEU A 184 6.97 21.64 -27.73
CA LEU A 184 8.05 20.67 -27.71
C LEU A 184 9.38 21.43 -27.77
N THR A 185 10.22 21.25 -26.76
CA THR A 185 11.57 21.81 -26.68
C THR A 185 12.58 20.72 -26.34
N TYR A 186 13.86 21.02 -26.48
CA TYR A 186 14.95 20.11 -26.18
C TYR A 186 15.93 20.81 -25.25
N THR A 187 16.48 20.12 -24.26
CA THR A 187 17.51 20.73 -23.39
C THR A 187 18.70 21.22 -24.22
N SER A 188 19.03 20.54 -25.32
CA SER A 188 20.09 20.93 -26.25
C SER A 188 19.85 22.25 -26.99
N ASP A 189 18.60 22.73 -27.10
CA ASP A 189 18.30 24.06 -27.62
C ASP A 189 18.88 25.17 -26.72
N TYR A 190 19.15 24.84 -25.45
CA TYR A 190 19.63 25.77 -24.43
C TYR A 190 21.11 25.59 -24.09
N PHE A 191 21.89 24.80 -24.83
CA PHE A 191 23.30 24.58 -24.49
C PHE A 191 24.14 25.87 -24.46
N ASP A 192 23.91 26.81 -25.39
CA ASP A 192 24.59 28.11 -25.35
C ASP A 192 24.23 28.88 -24.07
N TYR A 193 22.93 28.93 -23.70
CA TYR A 193 22.46 29.59 -22.47
C TYR A 193 23.00 28.91 -21.20
N LEU A 194 22.99 27.57 -21.16
CA LEU A 194 23.52 26.79 -20.04
C LEU A 194 25.03 26.98 -19.88
N TYR A 195 25.76 27.13 -20.98
CA TYR A 195 27.18 27.43 -20.96
C TYR A 195 27.44 28.82 -20.37
N ASP A 196 26.69 29.83 -20.79
CA ASP A 196 26.79 31.19 -20.24
C ASP A 196 26.43 31.25 -18.74
N MET A 197 25.40 30.50 -18.31
CA MET A 197 25.05 30.40 -16.89
C MET A 197 26.15 29.69 -16.07
N CYS A 198 26.83 28.70 -16.64
CA CYS A 198 27.99 28.08 -15.99
C CYS A 198 29.16 29.06 -15.88
N LYS A 199 29.46 29.82 -16.93
CA LYS A 199 30.48 30.90 -16.88
C LYS A 199 30.15 31.93 -15.80
N LYS A 200 28.87 32.29 -15.65
CA LYS A 200 28.40 33.17 -14.57
C LYS A 200 28.68 32.55 -13.19
N LEU A 201 28.37 31.27 -12.98
CA LEU A 201 28.68 30.58 -11.71
C LEU A 201 30.18 30.58 -11.39
N ILE A 202 31.02 30.28 -12.38
CA ILE A 202 32.49 30.31 -12.22
C ILE A 202 32.95 31.73 -11.86
N SER A 203 32.44 32.75 -12.57
CA SER A 203 32.77 34.15 -12.34
C SER A 203 32.38 34.65 -10.94
N MET A 204 31.32 34.06 -10.35
CA MET A 204 30.89 34.35 -8.99
C MET A 204 31.68 33.57 -7.91
N GLY A 205 32.66 32.75 -8.30
CA GLY A 205 33.37 31.85 -7.39
C GLY A 205 32.47 30.73 -6.84
N LYS A 206 31.39 30.38 -7.57
CA LYS A 206 30.39 29.36 -7.18
C LYS A 206 30.51 28.07 -7.99
N ALA A 207 31.53 27.94 -8.82
CA ALA A 207 31.90 26.70 -9.49
C ALA A 207 33.40 26.68 -9.79
N TYR A 208 33.98 25.48 -9.86
CA TYR A 208 35.40 25.27 -10.13
C TYR A 208 35.64 24.06 -11.03
N ALA A 209 36.75 24.05 -11.74
CA ALA A 209 37.22 22.91 -12.53
C ALA A 209 37.97 21.92 -11.63
N ASP A 210 37.69 20.63 -11.77
CA ASP A 210 38.27 19.56 -10.96
C ASP A 210 38.83 18.45 -11.85
N ASP A 211 40.12 18.17 -11.69
CA ASP A 211 40.89 17.12 -12.39
C ASP A 211 41.09 15.86 -11.53
N THR A 212 40.43 15.79 -10.37
CA THR A 212 40.47 14.61 -9.49
C THR A 212 39.81 13.41 -10.18
N ASP A 213 40.45 12.24 -10.10
CA ASP A 213 39.90 11.01 -10.65
C ASP A 213 38.54 10.63 -10.01
N LEU A 214 37.75 9.85 -10.74
CA LEU A 214 36.37 9.56 -10.37
C LEU A 214 36.23 8.81 -9.03
N GLU A 215 37.14 7.88 -8.73
CA GLU A 215 37.07 7.08 -7.50
C GLU A 215 37.43 7.92 -6.28
N THR A 216 38.52 8.68 -6.37
CA THR A 216 38.95 9.62 -5.33
C THR A 216 37.88 10.70 -5.11
N MET A 217 37.33 11.28 -6.18
CA MET A 217 36.26 12.28 -6.07
C MET A 217 35.02 11.72 -5.36
N ARG A 218 34.62 10.47 -5.67
CA ARG A 218 33.49 9.81 -4.99
C ARG A 218 33.77 9.60 -3.51
N ALA A 219 34.96 9.11 -3.16
CA ALA A 219 35.37 8.91 -1.76
C ALA A 219 35.37 10.23 -0.98
N GLN A 220 36.04 11.26 -1.52
CA GLN A 220 36.08 12.60 -0.93
C GLN A 220 34.67 13.17 -0.68
N ARG A 221 33.76 13.05 -1.66
CA ARG A 221 32.36 13.48 -1.50
C ARG A 221 31.62 12.68 -0.42
N MET A 222 31.88 11.39 -0.27
CA MET A 222 31.25 10.56 0.77
C MET A 222 31.76 10.91 2.17
N ASP A 223 33.04 11.23 2.29
CA ASP A 223 33.70 11.57 3.55
C ASP A 223 33.60 13.06 3.92
N GLY A 224 33.10 13.91 3.01
CA GLY A 224 32.95 15.35 3.24
C GLY A 224 34.26 16.13 3.09
N ILE A 225 35.22 15.58 2.35
CA ILE A 225 36.55 16.18 2.15
C ILE A 225 36.51 17.10 0.91
N PRO A 226 36.91 18.38 1.03
CA PRO A 226 36.95 19.28 -0.11
C PRO A 226 38.01 18.85 -1.14
N SER A 227 37.74 19.07 -2.42
CA SER A 227 38.73 18.85 -3.48
C SER A 227 39.92 19.79 -3.29
N LYS A 228 41.13 19.31 -3.60
CA LYS A 228 42.34 20.16 -3.65
C LYS A 228 42.24 21.28 -4.69
N ARG A 229 41.30 21.17 -5.65
CA ARG A 229 41.06 22.17 -6.70
C ARG A 229 39.96 23.17 -6.36
N ARG A 230 39.35 23.05 -5.19
CA ARG A 230 38.22 23.89 -4.77
C ARG A 230 38.58 25.37 -4.71
N ASP A 231 39.82 25.70 -4.34
CA ASP A 231 40.30 27.08 -4.19
C ASP A 231 41.00 27.63 -5.46
N ARG A 232 40.80 27.00 -6.64
CA ARG A 232 41.31 27.50 -7.93
C ARG A 232 40.77 28.92 -8.19
N SER A 233 41.61 29.76 -8.78
CA SER A 233 41.21 31.12 -9.17
C SER A 233 40.11 31.11 -10.23
N VAL A 234 39.30 32.17 -10.26
CA VAL A 234 38.23 32.34 -11.26
C VAL A 234 38.79 32.30 -12.68
N ASP A 235 39.90 32.99 -12.95
CA ASP A 235 40.53 33.04 -14.27
C ASP A 235 41.03 31.68 -14.73
N GLU A 236 41.63 30.90 -13.83
CA GLU A 236 42.08 29.53 -14.13
C GLU A 236 40.89 28.62 -14.45
N ASN A 237 39.80 28.69 -13.66
CA ASN A 237 38.59 27.91 -13.89
C ASN A 237 37.92 28.26 -15.24
N LEU A 238 37.84 29.55 -15.59
CA LEU A 238 37.31 29.99 -16.88
C LEU A 238 38.16 29.50 -18.04
N ARG A 239 39.51 29.59 -17.93
CA ARG A 239 40.43 29.04 -18.94
C ARG A 239 40.20 27.54 -19.14
N ILE A 240 40.14 26.76 -18.07
CA ILE A 240 39.91 25.31 -18.16
C ILE A 240 38.54 25.00 -18.75
N PHE A 241 37.50 25.78 -18.43
CA PHE A 241 36.17 25.57 -19.00
C PHE A 241 36.14 25.82 -20.52
N GLU A 242 36.93 26.76 -21.04
CA GLU A 242 37.13 26.93 -22.49
C GLU A 242 37.89 25.75 -23.11
N GLU A 243 38.90 25.20 -22.41
CA GLU A 243 39.62 24.00 -22.85
C GLU A 243 38.72 22.75 -22.88
N MET A 244 37.81 22.60 -21.90
CA MET A 244 36.76 21.58 -21.91
C MET A 244 35.84 21.72 -23.14
N LYS A 245 35.48 22.95 -23.52
CA LYS A 245 34.68 23.19 -24.74
C LYS A 245 35.40 22.77 -26.01
N LYS A 246 36.71 23.06 -26.11
CA LYS A 246 37.56 22.63 -27.22
C LYS A 246 37.80 21.12 -27.25
N GLY A 247 37.66 20.44 -26.11
CA GLY A 247 37.96 19.01 -25.98
C GLY A 247 39.47 18.73 -26.02
N SER A 248 40.30 19.65 -25.54
CA SER A 248 41.75 19.45 -25.45
C SER A 248 42.11 18.44 -24.36
N ASP A 249 43.34 17.92 -24.35
CA ASP A 249 43.78 16.92 -23.37
C ASP A 249 43.62 17.41 -21.92
N GLU A 250 43.85 18.69 -21.67
CA GLU A 250 43.61 19.33 -20.36
C GLU A 250 42.09 19.39 -20.05
N GLY A 251 41.26 19.74 -21.03
CA GLY A 251 39.82 19.75 -20.88
C GLY A 251 39.22 18.37 -20.57
N LEU A 252 39.76 17.31 -21.20
CA LEU A 252 39.23 15.94 -21.08
C LEU A 252 39.39 15.34 -19.68
N VAL A 253 40.40 15.76 -18.93
CA VAL A 253 40.62 15.29 -17.54
C VAL A 253 39.84 16.09 -16.51
N ASN A 254 39.24 17.22 -16.90
CA ASN A 254 38.50 18.09 -15.98
C ASN A 254 36.98 17.90 -16.10
N CYS A 255 36.29 18.11 -14.98
CA CYS A 255 34.85 18.39 -14.94
C CYS A 255 34.60 19.71 -14.20
N ILE A 256 33.42 20.31 -14.36
CA ILE A 256 33.03 21.48 -13.53
C ILE A 256 32.16 21.01 -12.39
N ARG A 257 32.46 21.46 -11.18
CA ARG A 257 31.69 21.21 -9.96
C ARG A 257 31.11 22.52 -9.44
N ALA A 258 29.86 22.49 -8.98
CA ALA A 258 29.30 23.59 -8.21
C ALA A 258 29.98 23.66 -6.84
N MET A 259 30.23 24.87 -6.34
CA MET A 259 30.80 25.12 -5.02
C MET A 259 29.67 25.49 -4.05
N ILE A 260 29.14 24.47 -3.37
CA ILE A 260 28.00 24.62 -2.46
C ILE A 260 28.49 24.40 -1.03
N SER A 261 28.86 23.16 -0.72
CA SER A 261 29.41 22.72 0.56
C SER A 261 30.20 21.44 0.34
N ALA A 262 31.26 21.22 1.11
CA ALA A 262 32.03 19.98 1.02
C ALA A 262 31.45 18.88 1.94
N ASP A 263 30.87 19.25 3.08
CA ASP A 263 30.54 18.39 4.21
C ASP A 263 29.05 18.35 4.56
N ASP A 264 28.18 18.97 3.74
CA ASP A 264 26.74 19.05 3.98
C ASP A 264 26.12 17.68 4.34
N PRO A 265 25.23 17.59 5.35
CA PRO A 265 24.54 16.34 5.68
C PRO A 265 23.79 15.74 4.49
N ASN A 266 23.26 16.59 3.59
CA ASN A 266 22.71 16.18 2.32
C ASN A 266 23.82 16.02 1.27
N LYS A 267 24.15 14.76 0.97
CA LYS A 267 25.19 14.39 0.00
C LYS A 267 24.96 14.95 -1.42
N ALA A 268 23.72 15.29 -1.78
CA ALA A 268 23.44 15.92 -3.08
C ALA A 268 24.02 17.35 -3.18
N LEU A 269 24.15 18.05 -2.04
CA LEU A 269 24.74 19.39 -1.97
C LEU A 269 26.27 19.36 -1.90
N ARG A 270 26.89 18.18 -1.82
CA ARG A 270 28.35 18.06 -1.73
C ARG A 270 29.02 18.26 -3.07
N ASP A 271 29.33 19.51 -3.37
CA ASP A 271 29.97 20.02 -4.59
C ASP A 271 29.69 19.15 -5.83
N PRO A 272 28.43 19.13 -6.33
CA PRO A 272 27.99 18.25 -7.40
C PRO A 272 28.64 18.62 -8.73
N VAL A 273 28.88 17.62 -9.59
CA VAL A 273 29.34 17.84 -10.97
C VAL A 273 28.21 18.45 -11.79
N ILE A 274 28.50 19.54 -12.50
CA ILE A 274 27.54 20.29 -13.34
C ILE A 274 27.88 20.25 -14.84
N TYR A 275 29.13 19.96 -15.21
CA TYR A 275 29.54 19.71 -16.60
C TYR A 275 30.56 18.58 -16.69
N ARG A 276 30.50 17.80 -17.78
CA ARG A 276 31.47 16.74 -18.11
C ARG A 276 31.83 16.74 -19.58
N CYS A 277 33.01 16.25 -19.93
CA CYS A 277 33.42 16.06 -21.32
C CYS A 277 32.91 14.72 -21.89
N ASN A 278 32.45 14.74 -23.15
CA ASN A 278 32.26 13.56 -23.99
C ASN A 278 32.61 13.92 -25.45
N VAL A 279 33.76 13.44 -25.91
CA VAL A 279 34.23 13.60 -27.31
C VAL A 279 33.98 12.37 -28.18
N LYS A 280 33.63 11.24 -27.56
CA LYS A 280 33.46 9.96 -28.26
C LYS A 280 32.20 10.01 -29.12
N ASP A 281 31.09 10.40 -28.49
CA ASP A 281 29.77 10.36 -29.09
C ASP A 281 29.37 11.75 -29.60
N ALA A 282 28.90 11.83 -30.85
CA ALA A 282 28.30 13.04 -31.38
C ALA A 282 26.86 13.16 -30.87
N HIS A 283 26.43 14.38 -30.53
CA HIS A 283 25.05 14.62 -30.12
C HIS A 283 24.11 14.49 -31.32
N HIS A 284 23.02 13.73 -31.18
CA HIS A 284 22.12 13.43 -32.29
C HIS A 284 21.54 14.70 -32.96
N ARG A 285 21.23 15.76 -32.20
CA ARG A 285 20.82 17.09 -32.74
C ARG A 285 21.96 18.09 -33.00
N THR A 286 22.88 18.29 -32.06
CA THR A 286 23.89 19.36 -32.15
C THR A 286 25.22 18.91 -32.77
N GLY A 287 25.32 17.65 -33.19
CA GLY A 287 26.49 17.07 -33.82
C GLY A 287 27.72 17.15 -32.91
N ARG A 288 28.82 17.69 -33.44
CA ARG A 288 30.08 17.92 -32.71
C ARG A 288 30.30 19.39 -32.33
N LYS A 289 29.24 20.21 -32.26
CA LYS A 289 29.33 21.61 -31.78
C LYS A 289 29.87 21.67 -30.35
N TRP A 290 29.53 20.67 -29.54
CA TRP A 290 29.90 20.58 -28.13
C TRP A 290 30.69 19.31 -27.85
N ASN A 291 31.75 19.44 -27.05
CA ASN A 291 32.56 18.33 -26.52
C ASN A 291 32.33 18.11 -25.02
N MET A 292 31.51 18.95 -24.41
CA MET A 292 31.15 18.90 -23.01
C MET A 292 29.65 19.18 -22.87
N TYR A 293 29.03 18.54 -21.89
CA TYR A 293 27.59 18.53 -21.71
C TYR A 293 27.23 18.85 -20.25
N PRO A 294 26.17 19.65 -20.03
CA PRO A 294 25.68 19.93 -18.70
C PRO A 294 25.09 18.67 -18.07
N MET A 295 25.17 18.58 -16.75
CA MET A 295 24.50 17.53 -15.99
C MET A 295 23.04 17.91 -15.72
N TYR A 296 22.16 16.89 -15.61
CA TYR A 296 20.73 17.03 -15.30
C TYR A 296 20.45 18.03 -14.17
N ASP A 297 21.19 17.92 -13.06
CA ASP A 297 20.98 18.73 -11.86
C ASP A 297 21.17 20.23 -12.08
N PHE A 298 22.01 20.61 -13.04
CA PHE A 298 22.24 22.00 -13.43
C PHE A 298 21.30 22.44 -14.56
N ALA A 299 21.16 21.61 -15.60
CA ALA A 299 20.36 21.95 -16.77
C ALA A 299 18.87 22.12 -16.42
N CYS A 300 18.31 21.18 -15.65
CA CYS A 300 16.89 21.12 -15.33
C CYS A 300 16.36 22.40 -14.64
N PRO A 301 16.93 22.90 -13.52
CA PRO A 301 16.44 24.13 -12.89
C PRO A 301 16.60 25.38 -13.77
N VAL A 302 17.74 25.50 -14.46
CA VAL A 302 18.05 26.68 -15.26
C VAL A 302 17.10 26.80 -16.45
N VAL A 303 16.82 25.69 -17.14
CA VAL A 303 15.89 25.67 -18.28
C VAL A 303 14.43 25.74 -17.82
N ASP A 304 14.04 25.06 -16.73
CA ASP A 304 12.67 25.20 -16.18
C ASP A 304 12.35 26.67 -15.84
N SER A 305 13.32 27.37 -15.24
CA SER A 305 13.18 28.79 -14.96
C SER A 305 12.97 29.61 -16.23
N HIS A 306 13.83 29.40 -17.24
CA HIS A 306 13.82 30.07 -18.53
C HIS A 306 12.53 29.83 -19.33
N GLU A 307 12.02 28.60 -19.33
CA GLU A 307 10.80 28.21 -20.05
C GLU A 307 9.50 28.68 -19.37
N GLY A 308 9.59 29.32 -18.21
CA GLY A 308 8.39 29.76 -17.50
C GLY A 308 7.68 28.64 -16.74
N VAL A 309 8.31 27.46 -16.51
CA VAL A 309 7.75 26.39 -15.67
C VAL A 309 7.48 26.90 -14.27
N THR A 310 6.23 26.88 -13.82
CA THR A 310 5.86 27.30 -12.46
C THR A 310 5.94 26.13 -11.47
N HIS A 311 5.62 24.93 -11.93
CA HIS A 311 5.46 23.74 -11.10
C HIS A 311 6.18 22.55 -11.74
N ALA A 312 7.25 22.11 -11.09
CA ALA A 312 8.05 20.97 -11.52
C ALA A 312 7.58 19.71 -10.76
N LEU A 313 6.78 18.88 -11.42
CA LEU A 313 6.35 17.58 -10.89
C LEU A 313 7.47 16.56 -11.12
N ARG A 314 7.93 15.90 -10.05
CA ARG A 314 9.05 14.94 -10.13
C ARG A 314 8.86 13.74 -9.20
N SER A 315 9.58 12.65 -9.45
CA SER A 315 9.52 11.49 -8.58
C SER A 315 10.25 11.75 -7.25
N THR A 316 9.82 11.09 -6.18
CA THR A 316 10.43 11.20 -4.83
C THR A 316 11.91 10.81 -4.77
N GLU A 317 12.44 10.09 -5.77
CA GLU A 317 13.86 9.74 -5.85
C GLU A 317 14.78 10.97 -5.94
N TYR A 318 14.23 12.09 -6.39
CA TYR A 318 14.95 13.34 -6.50
C TYR A 318 14.71 14.28 -5.32
N THR A 319 14.00 13.85 -4.27
CA THR A 319 13.67 14.71 -3.11
C THR A 319 14.93 15.37 -2.52
N ASP A 320 16.01 14.59 -2.35
CA ASP A 320 17.28 15.08 -1.80
C ASP A 320 17.96 16.11 -2.70
N ARG A 321 17.59 16.18 -3.99
CA ARG A 321 18.09 17.16 -4.97
C ARG A 321 17.22 18.40 -5.06
N ASN A 322 16.09 18.49 -4.36
CA ASN A 322 15.26 19.69 -4.34
C ASN A 322 15.99 20.92 -3.76
N PRO A 323 16.76 20.81 -2.65
CA PRO A 323 17.57 21.94 -2.16
C PRO A 323 18.63 22.38 -3.17
N GLN A 324 19.22 21.42 -3.90
CA GLN A 324 20.22 21.70 -4.94
C GLN A 324 19.60 22.45 -6.13
N TYR A 325 18.42 22.02 -6.57
CA TYR A 325 17.63 22.70 -7.59
C TYR A 325 17.36 24.16 -7.20
N GLN A 326 16.90 24.36 -5.96
CA GLN A 326 16.63 25.68 -5.38
C GLN A 326 17.90 26.56 -5.32
N TRP A 327 19.03 25.97 -4.91
CA TRP A 327 20.31 26.67 -4.84
C TRP A 327 20.75 27.25 -6.19
N PHE A 328 20.55 26.53 -7.29
CA PHE A 328 20.87 27.04 -8.63
C PHE A 328 20.01 28.26 -8.99
N LEU A 329 18.71 28.22 -8.69
CA LEU A 329 17.80 29.34 -8.96
C LEU A 329 18.19 30.58 -8.16
N ASP A 330 18.41 30.41 -6.85
CA ASP A 330 18.76 31.51 -5.95
C ASP A 330 20.12 32.12 -6.29
N THR A 331 21.12 31.28 -6.53
CA THR A 331 22.49 31.73 -6.82
C THR A 331 22.57 32.47 -8.16
N LEU A 332 21.84 32.01 -9.18
CA LEU A 332 21.85 32.66 -10.49
C LEU A 332 20.88 33.85 -10.59
N GLY A 333 20.01 34.06 -9.59
CA GLY A 333 18.98 35.09 -9.57
C GLY A 333 17.86 34.81 -10.57
N LEU A 334 17.49 33.54 -10.73
CA LEU A 334 16.51 33.08 -11.71
C LEU A 334 15.09 33.03 -11.13
N ARG A 335 14.08 32.94 -12.00
CA ARG A 335 12.68 32.80 -11.60
C ARG A 335 12.49 31.49 -10.82
N GLN A 336 11.75 31.59 -9.73
CA GLN A 336 11.44 30.48 -8.83
C GLN A 336 10.47 29.47 -9.45
N VAL A 337 10.63 28.20 -9.09
CA VAL A 337 9.82 27.08 -9.55
C VAL A 337 9.45 26.21 -8.34
N HIS A 338 8.17 25.86 -8.19
CA HIS A 338 7.71 25.03 -7.09
C HIS A 338 7.90 23.55 -7.43
N MET A 339 8.66 22.82 -6.60
CA MET A 339 8.84 21.38 -6.76
C MET A 339 7.71 20.61 -6.08
N TRP A 340 7.13 19.65 -6.80
CA TRP A 340 6.11 18.74 -6.28
C TRP A 340 6.53 17.28 -6.50
N ASP A 341 6.89 16.62 -5.40
CA ASP A 341 7.33 15.23 -5.44
C ASP A 341 6.13 14.27 -5.39
N PHE A 342 6.14 13.25 -6.24
CA PHE A 342 5.20 12.14 -6.22
C PHE A 342 5.92 10.79 -6.24
N SER A 343 5.32 9.76 -5.67
CA SER A 343 5.88 8.41 -5.69
C SER A 343 5.74 7.77 -7.07
N ARG A 344 6.73 6.96 -7.44
CA ARG A 344 6.64 6.11 -8.63
C ARG A 344 5.51 5.09 -8.50
N ILE A 345 4.97 4.69 -9.63
CA ILE A 345 4.10 3.51 -9.74
C ILE A 345 4.99 2.28 -9.78
N ASN A 346 4.73 1.33 -8.89
CA ASN A 346 5.26 -0.01 -8.95
C ASN A 346 4.08 -0.98 -9.07
N LEU A 347 4.21 -1.98 -9.92
CA LEU A 347 3.22 -3.05 -10.07
C LEU A 347 3.84 -4.39 -9.68
N ILE A 348 3.03 -5.26 -9.07
CA ILE A 348 3.45 -6.64 -8.80
C ILE A 348 3.76 -7.36 -10.12
N LYS A 349 4.71 -8.29 -10.07
CA LYS A 349 5.12 -9.13 -11.20
C LYS A 349 5.50 -8.33 -12.44
N THR A 350 6.06 -7.13 -12.24
CA THR A 350 6.43 -6.21 -13.31
C THR A 350 7.66 -5.42 -12.89
N PHE A 351 8.54 -5.14 -13.85
CA PHE A 351 9.65 -4.23 -13.66
C PHE A 351 9.60 -3.12 -14.72
N LEU A 352 9.96 -1.90 -14.32
CA LEU A 352 9.90 -0.71 -15.18
C LEU A 352 11.29 -0.20 -15.58
N SER A 353 12.36 -0.90 -15.21
CA SER A 353 13.71 -0.49 -15.57
C SER A 353 13.91 -0.58 -17.08
N LYS A 354 14.15 0.56 -17.76
CA LYS A 354 14.43 0.62 -19.20
C LYS A 354 15.53 -0.36 -19.63
N ARG A 355 16.62 -0.46 -18.86
CA ARG A 355 17.73 -1.41 -19.12
C ARG A 355 17.26 -2.87 -19.12
N LYS A 356 16.41 -3.26 -18.16
CA LYS A 356 15.89 -4.63 -18.07
C LYS A 356 14.87 -4.90 -19.20
N LEU A 357 14.06 -3.91 -19.56
CA LEU A 357 13.07 -4.01 -20.64
C LEU A 357 13.74 -4.12 -22.02
N ALA A 358 14.79 -3.34 -22.28
CA ALA A 358 15.56 -3.41 -23.52
C ALA A 358 16.15 -4.82 -23.74
N LYS A 359 16.74 -5.40 -22.69
CA LYS A 359 17.24 -6.79 -22.74
C LYS A 359 16.16 -7.82 -23.07
N LEU A 360 14.93 -7.65 -22.61
CA LEU A 360 13.82 -8.55 -22.96
C LEU A 360 13.49 -8.48 -24.46
N VAL A 361 13.48 -7.28 -25.02
CA VAL A 361 13.24 -7.06 -26.45
C VAL A 361 14.41 -7.64 -27.27
N GLU A 362 15.65 -7.33 -26.90
CA GLU A 362 16.87 -7.82 -27.57
C GLU A 362 16.99 -9.35 -27.55
N SER A 363 16.55 -10.00 -26.46
CA SER A 363 16.56 -11.46 -26.35
C SER A 363 15.42 -12.16 -27.09
N GLY A 364 14.51 -11.42 -27.72
CA GLY A 364 13.36 -11.97 -28.46
C GLY A 364 12.32 -12.68 -27.59
N LYS A 365 12.36 -12.49 -26.26
CA LYS A 365 11.38 -13.08 -25.33
C LYS A 365 10.00 -12.41 -25.44
N VAL A 366 9.99 -11.17 -25.89
CA VAL A 366 8.80 -10.39 -26.28
C VAL A 366 8.91 -10.00 -27.76
N TRP A 367 7.78 -9.72 -28.41
CA TRP A 367 7.74 -9.38 -29.84
C TRP A 367 8.36 -8.02 -30.16
N GLY A 368 8.35 -7.11 -29.18
CA GLY A 368 8.80 -5.74 -29.34
C GLY A 368 8.42 -4.88 -28.14
N TRP A 369 8.58 -3.57 -28.28
CA TRP A 369 8.20 -2.59 -27.24
C TRP A 369 6.69 -2.40 -27.10
N ASP A 370 5.92 -2.73 -28.13
CA ASP A 370 4.46 -2.65 -28.16
C ASP A 370 3.77 -3.98 -27.80
N ASP A 371 4.53 -4.99 -27.41
CA ASP A 371 4.01 -6.29 -27.00
C ASP A 371 2.99 -6.15 -25.85
N PRO A 372 1.81 -6.80 -25.92
CA PRO A 372 0.76 -6.72 -24.90
C PRO A 372 1.20 -7.08 -23.47
N ARG A 373 2.28 -7.86 -23.32
CA ARG A 373 2.85 -8.25 -22.03
C ARG A 373 3.73 -7.15 -21.42
N MET A 374 4.20 -6.21 -22.25
CA MET A 374 5.10 -5.15 -21.82
C MET A 374 4.35 -4.07 -21.03
N PRO A 375 4.95 -3.53 -19.95
CA PRO A 375 4.36 -2.43 -19.18
C PRO A 375 4.56 -1.06 -19.87
N THR A 376 4.85 -1.06 -21.17
CA THR A 376 4.95 0.15 -22.00
C THR A 376 3.56 0.75 -22.24
N ILE A 377 3.48 2.03 -22.59
CA ILE A 377 2.20 2.66 -22.96
C ILE A 377 1.59 1.94 -24.17
N ARG A 378 2.43 1.64 -25.16
CA ARG A 378 2.05 0.89 -26.35
C ARG A 378 1.54 -0.51 -26.01
N GLY A 379 2.27 -1.26 -25.19
CA GLY A 379 1.90 -2.61 -24.77
C GLY A 379 0.54 -2.66 -24.07
N VAL A 380 0.32 -1.83 -23.06
CA VAL A 380 -0.97 -1.82 -22.34
C VAL A 380 -2.13 -1.33 -23.22
N ARG A 381 -1.90 -0.37 -24.13
CA ARG A 381 -2.89 0.09 -25.11
C ARG A 381 -3.24 -1.01 -26.11
N ARG A 382 -2.22 -1.70 -26.66
CA ARG A 382 -2.39 -2.83 -27.59
C ARG A 382 -3.07 -4.02 -26.93
N ARG A 383 -2.87 -4.22 -25.62
CA ARG A 383 -3.62 -5.20 -24.83
C ARG A 383 -5.10 -4.82 -24.62
N GLY A 384 -5.48 -3.57 -24.82
CA GLY A 384 -6.89 -3.11 -24.74
C GLY A 384 -7.20 -2.14 -23.60
N MET A 385 -6.20 -1.56 -22.94
CA MET A 385 -6.43 -0.47 -21.98
C MET A 385 -6.96 0.77 -22.72
N THR A 386 -8.06 1.36 -22.27
CA THR A 386 -8.57 2.63 -22.82
C THR A 386 -7.85 3.85 -22.23
N VAL A 387 -7.78 4.94 -23.00
CA VAL A 387 -7.15 6.19 -22.55
C VAL A 387 -7.88 6.80 -21.36
N ALA A 388 -9.22 6.76 -21.39
CA ALA A 388 -10.06 7.27 -20.30
C ALA A 388 -9.80 6.52 -18.99
N ALA A 389 -9.77 5.18 -19.03
CA ALA A 389 -9.49 4.37 -17.85
C ALA A 389 -8.05 4.53 -17.35
N LEU A 390 -7.06 4.60 -18.25
CA LEU A 390 -5.67 4.88 -17.87
C LEU A 390 -5.56 6.23 -17.15
N ARG A 391 -6.15 7.28 -17.72
CA ARG A 391 -6.16 8.63 -17.12
C ARG A 391 -6.85 8.62 -15.76
N ASP A 392 -8.03 8.02 -15.65
CA ASP A 392 -8.75 7.90 -14.38
C ASP A 392 -7.95 7.14 -13.32
N PHE A 393 -7.35 5.99 -13.66
CA PHE A 393 -6.53 5.20 -12.75
C PHE A 393 -5.33 5.98 -12.20
N ILE A 394 -4.62 6.70 -13.07
CA ILE A 394 -3.44 7.47 -12.71
C ILE A 394 -3.82 8.68 -11.85
N LEU A 395 -4.86 9.42 -12.24
CA LEU A 395 -5.26 10.63 -11.52
C LEU A 395 -5.88 10.32 -10.15
N ARG A 396 -6.55 9.17 -9.99
CA ARG A 396 -7.09 8.71 -8.69
C ARG A 396 -6.02 8.51 -7.62
N GLN A 397 -4.80 8.15 -8.01
CA GLN A 397 -3.69 8.01 -7.07
C GLN A 397 -3.17 9.38 -6.59
N GLY A 398 -3.35 10.42 -7.42
CA GLY A 398 -2.81 11.74 -7.19
C GLY A 398 -1.28 11.79 -7.06
N PRO A 399 -0.73 12.96 -6.74
CA PRO A 399 0.68 13.17 -6.42
C PRO A 399 1.01 12.72 -4.99
N SER A 400 0.58 11.54 -4.58
CA SER A 400 0.95 10.96 -3.29
C SER A 400 2.44 10.68 -3.23
N ARG A 401 3.09 10.91 -2.08
CA ARG A 401 4.49 10.54 -1.81
C ARG A 401 4.65 9.11 -1.26
N ASN A 402 3.56 8.37 -1.16
CA ASN A 402 3.59 6.99 -0.68
C ASN A 402 3.92 6.04 -1.82
N VAL A 403 5.05 5.34 -1.68
CA VAL A 403 5.42 4.26 -2.59
C VAL A 403 4.52 3.08 -2.26
N VAL A 404 3.64 2.74 -3.19
CA VAL A 404 2.73 1.61 -3.06
C VAL A 404 3.00 0.69 -4.24
N VAL A 405 3.18 -0.60 -3.94
CA VAL A 405 3.18 -1.63 -4.97
C VAL A 405 1.72 -2.01 -5.20
N MET A 406 1.22 -1.75 -6.40
CA MET A 406 -0.18 -1.99 -6.75
C MET A 406 -0.31 -3.28 -7.56
N ASP A 407 -1.53 -3.83 -7.55
CA ASP A 407 -1.90 -4.96 -8.37
C ASP A 407 -2.58 -4.49 -9.67
N TRP A 408 -2.22 -5.16 -10.78
CA TRP A 408 -2.87 -5.07 -12.09
C TRP A 408 -4.38 -5.29 -12.03
N THR A 409 -4.87 -6.03 -11.04
CA THR A 409 -6.31 -6.22 -10.78
C THR A 409 -7.09 -4.89 -10.75
N SER A 410 -6.57 -3.90 -10.00
CA SER A 410 -7.22 -2.58 -9.88
C SER A 410 -7.15 -1.75 -11.17
N PHE A 411 -6.03 -1.88 -11.89
CA PHE A 411 -5.78 -1.24 -13.17
C PHE A 411 -6.80 -1.72 -14.21
N TRP A 412 -6.94 -3.04 -14.37
CA TRP A 412 -7.85 -3.65 -15.35
C TRP A 412 -9.33 -3.55 -14.96
N ASN A 413 -9.66 -3.59 -13.66
CA ASN A 413 -11.03 -3.33 -13.21
C ASN A 413 -11.48 -1.90 -13.56
N THR A 414 -10.57 -0.93 -13.51
CA THR A 414 -10.87 0.45 -13.97
C THR A 414 -11.21 0.47 -15.45
N ASN A 415 -10.47 -0.28 -16.28
CA ASN A 415 -10.78 -0.41 -17.71
C ASN A 415 -12.12 -1.11 -17.96
N LYS A 416 -12.41 -2.18 -17.23
CA LYS A 416 -13.68 -2.91 -17.34
C LYS A 416 -14.89 -1.98 -17.13
N LYS A 417 -14.83 -1.10 -16.14
CA LYS A 417 -15.92 -0.16 -15.84
C LYS A 417 -16.19 0.81 -16.99
N GLU A 418 -15.17 1.13 -17.79
CA GLU A 418 -15.28 1.99 -18.96
C GLU A 418 -15.83 1.23 -20.18
N ILE A 419 -15.37 0.01 -20.43
CA ILE A 419 -15.72 -0.74 -21.66
C ILE A 419 -17.02 -1.54 -21.55
N ASP A 420 -17.34 -2.13 -20.39
CA ASP A 420 -18.49 -3.02 -20.21
C ASP A 420 -19.83 -2.39 -20.65
N PRO A 421 -20.12 -1.09 -20.39
CA PRO A 421 -21.38 -0.47 -20.81
C PRO A 421 -21.54 -0.22 -22.32
N VAL A 422 -20.46 -0.35 -23.11
CA VAL A 422 -20.45 0.12 -24.52
C VAL A 422 -20.05 -0.95 -25.54
N VAL A 423 -19.39 -2.04 -25.13
CA VAL A 423 -18.89 -3.05 -26.08
C VAL A 423 -20.01 -3.93 -26.67
N PRO A 424 -19.97 -4.32 -27.94
CA PRO A 424 -20.89 -5.31 -28.48
C PRO A 424 -20.56 -6.73 -27.99
N ARG A 425 -21.58 -7.56 -27.82
CA ARG A 425 -21.48 -8.96 -27.37
C ARG A 425 -21.56 -9.89 -28.57
N HIS A 426 -20.56 -10.74 -28.70
CA HIS A 426 -20.42 -11.75 -29.74
C HIS A 426 -20.30 -13.14 -29.12
N THR A 427 -20.56 -14.16 -29.93
CA THR A 427 -20.51 -15.55 -29.50
C THR A 427 -19.33 -16.25 -30.19
N ALA A 428 -18.58 -17.04 -29.43
CA ALA A 428 -17.48 -17.85 -29.93
C ALA A 428 -17.41 -19.20 -29.22
N LEU A 429 -17.04 -20.23 -29.98
CA LEU A 429 -16.82 -21.60 -29.50
C LEU A 429 -15.39 -22.04 -29.86
N LEU A 430 -14.73 -22.84 -29.02
CA LEU A 430 -13.37 -23.31 -29.32
C LEU A 430 -13.39 -24.33 -30.46
N ALA A 431 -12.50 -24.17 -31.44
CA ALA A 431 -12.49 -25.01 -32.64
C ALA A 431 -12.25 -26.50 -32.35
N LYS A 432 -11.46 -26.80 -31.31
CA LYS A 432 -11.16 -28.18 -30.88
C LYS A 432 -12.30 -28.86 -30.09
N ASP A 433 -13.24 -28.09 -29.55
CA ASP A 433 -14.21 -28.51 -28.54
C ASP A 433 -15.67 -28.27 -28.97
N MET A 434 -15.96 -28.34 -30.28
CA MET A 434 -17.33 -28.13 -30.79
C MET A 434 -18.15 -29.43 -30.77
N VAL A 435 -19.30 -29.38 -30.11
CA VAL A 435 -20.28 -30.47 -30.08
C VAL A 435 -21.49 -30.10 -30.93
N LYS A 436 -21.88 -30.98 -31.85
CA LYS A 436 -23.06 -30.78 -32.70
C LYS A 436 -24.33 -31.25 -31.97
N ALA A 437 -25.31 -30.36 -31.78
CA ALA A 437 -26.60 -30.68 -31.20
C ALA A 437 -27.73 -30.53 -32.22
N LYS A 438 -28.63 -31.52 -32.27
CA LYS A 438 -29.85 -31.48 -33.09
C LYS A 438 -31.02 -30.98 -32.25
N LEU A 439 -31.77 -30.03 -32.78
CA LEU A 439 -32.95 -29.47 -32.13
C LEU A 439 -34.22 -30.17 -32.61
N THR A 440 -35.10 -30.52 -31.68
CA THR A 440 -36.42 -31.13 -31.90
C THR A 440 -37.54 -30.31 -31.23
N GLY A 441 -38.79 -30.54 -31.63
CA GLY A 441 -39.97 -29.82 -31.09
C GLY A 441 -40.71 -28.99 -32.14
N SER A 442 -41.92 -28.52 -31.79
CA SER A 442 -42.77 -27.73 -32.69
C SER A 442 -42.21 -26.34 -33.01
N ASP A 443 -41.36 -25.82 -32.13
CA ASP A 443 -40.83 -24.46 -32.18
C ASP A 443 -39.49 -24.37 -32.95
N VAL A 444 -38.99 -25.51 -33.45
CA VAL A 444 -37.78 -25.57 -34.28
C VAL A 444 -38.11 -25.08 -35.69
N PRO A 445 -37.37 -24.11 -36.23
CA PRO A 445 -37.63 -23.62 -37.57
C PRO A 445 -37.38 -24.70 -38.64
N SER A 446 -38.24 -24.75 -39.65
CA SER A 446 -38.15 -25.72 -40.76
C SER A 446 -36.96 -25.48 -41.72
N GLY A 447 -36.27 -24.36 -41.55
CA GLY A 447 -35.09 -23.94 -42.31
C GLY A 447 -34.27 -22.89 -41.54
N VAL A 448 -33.31 -22.25 -42.20
CA VAL A 448 -32.49 -21.19 -41.58
C VAL A 448 -33.31 -19.90 -41.48
N VAL A 449 -33.41 -19.34 -40.27
CA VAL A 449 -34.10 -18.07 -39.99
C VAL A 449 -33.11 -17.09 -39.37
N VAL A 450 -33.13 -15.82 -39.80
CA VAL A 450 -32.28 -14.77 -39.24
C VAL A 450 -33.13 -13.77 -38.48
N GLU A 451 -32.84 -13.56 -37.20
CA GLU A 451 -33.53 -12.59 -36.34
C GLU A 451 -32.59 -11.48 -35.87
N GLN A 452 -33.12 -10.27 -35.66
CA GLN A 452 -32.38 -9.16 -35.08
C GLN A 452 -32.41 -9.21 -33.55
N ARG A 453 -31.23 -9.22 -32.92
CA ARG A 453 -31.07 -9.18 -31.46
C ARG A 453 -30.16 -8.03 -31.03
N PRO A 454 -30.36 -7.43 -29.84
CA PRO A 454 -29.47 -6.38 -29.37
C PRO A 454 -28.02 -6.85 -29.25
N LYS A 455 -27.06 -6.04 -29.71
CA LYS A 455 -25.62 -6.28 -29.50
C LYS A 455 -25.21 -6.13 -28.04
N HIS A 456 -25.97 -5.37 -27.25
CA HIS A 456 -25.73 -5.23 -25.83
C HIS A 456 -27.05 -5.35 -25.06
N PRO A 457 -27.15 -6.27 -24.06
CA PRO A 457 -28.40 -6.50 -23.32
C PRO A 457 -28.98 -5.29 -22.58
N LYS A 458 -28.14 -4.32 -22.19
CA LYS A 458 -28.53 -3.16 -21.35
C LYS A 458 -28.40 -1.83 -22.08
N ASN A 459 -27.82 -1.80 -23.27
CA ASN A 459 -27.54 -0.58 -24.00
C ASN A 459 -27.99 -0.71 -25.46
N ALA A 460 -29.20 -0.23 -25.75
CA ALA A 460 -29.76 -0.28 -27.09
C ALA A 460 -28.98 0.58 -28.12
N SER A 461 -28.19 1.56 -27.68
CA SER A 461 -27.46 2.45 -28.60
C SER A 461 -26.33 1.76 -29.36
N VAL A 462 -25.88 0.59 -28.91
CA VAL A 462 -24.84 -0.23 -29.57
C VAL A 462 -25.37 -0.89 -30.86
N GLY A 463 -26.69 -0.97 -31.01
CA GLY A 463 -27.37 -1.53 -32.18
C GLY A 463 -27.73 -3.00 -32.05
N THR A 464 -28.06 -3.63 -33.19
CA THR A 464 -28.49 -5.02 -33.28
C THR A 464 -27.49 -5.88 -34.06
N LYS A 465 -27.57 -7.20 -33.85
CA LYS A 465 -26.84 -8.24 -34.57
C LYS A 465 -27.80 -9.31 -35.06
N ASP A 466 -27.38 -9.99 -36.10
CA ASP A 466 -28.09 -11.11 -36.70
C ASP A 466 -27.86 -12.35 -35.84
N LEU A 467 -28.95 -12.98 -35.39
CA LEU A 467 -28.95 -14.28 -34.75
C LEU A 467 -29.54 -15.29 -35.73
N VAL A 468 -28.72 -16.25 -36.16
CA VAL A 468 -29.11 -17.29 -37.11
C VAL A 468 -29.65 -18.49 -36.33
N LEU A 469 -30.90 -18.87 -36.60
CA LEU A 469 -31.62 -20.00 -36.00
C LEU A 469 -31.73 -21.15 -37.02
N SER A 470 -31.45 -22.38 -36.58
CA SER A 470 -31.45 -23.57 -37.44
C SER A 470 -31.78 -24.84 -36.65
N SER A 471 -32.10 -25.94 -37.34
CA SER A 471 -32.38 -27.23 -36.67
C SER A 471 -31.14 -27.92 -36.07
N GLU A 472 -29.95 -27.43 -36.39
CA GLU A 472 -28.68 -27.94 -35.85
C GLU A 472 -27.83 -26.77 -35.32
N ILE A 473 -27.24 -26.94 -34.14
CA ILE A 473 -26.37 -25.96 -33.48
C ILE A 473 -25.07 -26.59 -33.02
N TYR A 474 -24.09 -25.75 -32.72
CA TYR A 474 -22.85 -26.09 -32.06
C TYR A 474 -22.82 -25.53 -30.64
N LEU A 475 -22.23 -26.29 -29.73
CA LEU A 475 -22.02 -25.97 -28.31
C LEU A 475 -20.57 -26.25 -27.91
N ASP A 476 -20.12 -25.64 -26.82
CA ASP A 476 -18.82 -25.97 -26.23
C ASP A 476 -18.86 -27.34 -25.52
N GLN A 477 -17.77 -28.10 -25.63
CA GLN A 477 -17.62 -29.44 -25.07
C GLN A 477 -17.82 -29.48 -23.55
N VAL A 478 -17.36 -28.44 -22.85
CA VAL A 478 -17.45 -28.34 -21.39
C VAL A 478 -18.91 -28.19 -20.95
N ASP A 479 -19.69 -27.37 -21.68
CA ASP A 479 -21.13 -27.25 -21.42
C ASP A 479 -21.83 -28.58 -21.73
N ALA A 480 -21.53 -29.17 -22.88
CA ALA A 480 -22.13 -30.43 -23.31
C ALA A 480 -21.88 -31.59 -22.32
N LYS A 481 -20.67 -31.69 -21.75
CA LYS A 481 -20.32 -32.68 -20.71
C LYS A 481 -21.04 -32.42 -19.40
N SER A 482 -21.40 -31.17 -19.11
CA SER A 482 -22.07 -30.81 -17.85
C SER A 482 -23.55 -31.19 -17.83
N PHE A 483 -24.17 -31.45 -18.98
CA PHE A 483 -25.61 -31.66 -19.08
C PHE A 483 -26.05 -33.04 -18.60
N THR A 484 -27.27 -33.11 -18.09
CA THR A 484 -27.95 -34.35 -17.71
C THR A 484 -29.23 -34.55 -18.52
N VAL A 485 -29.60 -35.80 -18.80
CA VAL A 485 -30.82 -36.11 -19.57
C VAL A 485 -32.05 -35.67 -18.77
N GLY A 486 -32.94 -34.91 -19.41
CA GLY A 486 -34.12 -34.30 -18.80
C GLY A 486 -33.89 -32.90 -18.21
N GLU A 487 -32.65 -32.41 -18.21
CA GLU A 487 -32.31 -31.06 -17.72
C GLU A 487 -32.77 -29.97 -18.69
N GLU A 488 -33.27 -28.86 -18.15
CA GLU A 488 -33.63 -27.67 -18.92
C GLU A 488 -32.50 -26.62 -18.87
N VAL A 489 -32.02 -26.21 -20.04
CA VAL A 489 -30.93 -25.26 -20.22
C VAL A 489 -31.39 -24.06 -21.05
N THR A 490 -30.82 -22.88 -20.81
CA THR A 490 -31.09 -21.70 -21.65
C THR A 490 -30.05 -21.55 -22.75
N LEU A 491 -30.48 -21.60 -24.00
CA LEU A 491 -29.72 -21.16 -25.16
C LEU A 491 -29.75 -19.63 -25.22
N MET A 492 -28.63 -18.99 -24.93
CA MET A 492 -28.56 -17.52 -24.84
C MET A 492 -29.07 -16.85 -26.12
N GLY A 493 -29.99 -15.89 -25.96
CA GLY A 493 -30.61 -15.16 -27.09
C GLY A 493 -31.74 -15.89 -27.81
N TRP A 494 -31.93 -17.20 -27.59
CA TRP A 494 -33.00 -17.98 -28.23
C TRP A 494 -34.12 -18.35 -27.25
N GLY A 495 -33.80 -19.05 -26.16
CA GLY A 495 -34.81 -19.57 -25.21
C GLY A 495 -34.36 -20.86 -24.53
N ASN A 496 -35.28 -21.52 -23.82
CA ASN A 496 -34.97 -22.76 -23.11
C ASN A 496 -35.02 -23.97 -24.04
N ALA A 497 -34.24 -25.00 -23.71
CA ALA A 497 -34.24 -26.30 -24.35
C ALA A 497 -34.05 -27.41 -23.30
N VAL A 498 -34.70 -28.56 -23.51
CA VAL A 498 -34.60 -29.74 -22.64
C VAL A 498 -33.70 -30.79 -23.28
N VAL A 499 -32.76 -31.32 -22.53
CA VAL A 499 -31.85 -32.38 -23.00
C VAL A 499 -32.62 -33.69 -23.11
N ARG A 500 -32.73 -34.26 -24.31
CA ARG A 500 -33.49 -35.50 -24.54
C ARG A 500 -32.62 -36.72 -24.75
N ASP A 501 -31.54 -36.56 -25.51
CA ASP A 501 -30.63 -37.64 -25.79
C ASP A 501 -29.18 -37.14 -25.66
N LEU A 502 -28.43 -37.84 -24.83
CA LEU A 502 -27.02 -37.60 -24.58
C LEU A 502 -26.33 -38.98 -24.64
N PRO A 503 -25.81 -39.38 -25.82
CA PRO A 503 -25.09 -40.63 -25.96
C PRO A 503 -23.94 -40.68 -24.94
N PRO A 504 -23.87 -41.73 -24.09
CA PRO A 504 -22.83 -41.81 -23.08
C PRO A 504 -21.46 -41.88 -23.74
N PRO A 505 -20.48 -41.06 -23.32
CA PRO A 505 -19.11 -41.20 -23.80
C PRO A 505 -18.53 -42.55 -23.33
N PRO A 506 -17.67 -43.22 -24.13
CA PRO A 506 -17.11 -44.54 -23.77
C PRO A 506 -16.31 -44.55 -22.46
N SER A 507 -15.77 -43.40 -22.05
CA SER A 507 -15.06 -43.13 -20.80
C SER A 507 -15.41 -41.70 -20.29
N PRO A 508 -15.30 -41.40 -18.98
CA PRO A 508 -15.48 -40.03 -18.45
C PRO A 508 -14.58 -38.96 -19.11
N GLU A 509 -13.44 -39.38 -19.66
CA GLU A 509 -12.50 -38.50 -20.35
C GLU A 509 -12.91 -38.22 -21.82
N ASP A 510 -13.73 -39.08 -22.44
CA ASP A 510 -14.06 -38.99 -23.86
C ASP A 510 -14.99 -37.80 -24.19
N ALA A 511 -14.84 -37.28 -25.41
CA ALA A 511 -15.63 -36.15 -25.93
C ALA A 511 -17.05 -36.57 -26.34
N VAL A 512 -18.05 -35.76 -25.96
CA VAL A 512 -19.44 -35.89 -26.44
C VAL A 512 -19.49 -35.47 -27.91
N LYS A 513 -19.82 -36.39 -28.82
CA LYS A 513 -19.81 -36.10 -30.26
C LYS A 513 -21.10 -35.48 -30.79
N SER A 514 -22.24 -35.85 -30.22
CA SER A 514 -23.55 -35.36 -30.65
C SER A 514 -24.56 -35.43 -29.51
N MET A 515 -25.59 -34.60 -29.56
CA MET A 515 -26.73 -34.66 -28.61
C MET A 515 -28.03 -34.19 -29.26
N THR A 516 -29.16 -34.47 -28.59
CA THR A 516 -30.48 -33.99 -29.00
C THR A 516 -31.11 -33.12 -27.89
N LEU A 517 -31.56 -31.93 -28.29
CA LEU A 517 -32.20 -30.94 -27.44
C LEU A 517 -33.62 -30.68 -27.96
N GLU A 518 -34.63 -30.61 -27.10
CA GLU A 518 -35.99 -30.22 -27.47
C GLU A 518 -36.26 -28.77 -27.07
N LEU A 519 -36.67 -27.89 -28.01
CA LEU A 519 -36.95 -26.50 -27.69
C LEU A 519 -38.21 -26.34 -26.82
N ASN A 520 -38.10 -25.54 -25.76
CA ASN A 520 -39.20 -25.16 -24.88
C ASN A 520 -39.25 -23.64 -24.72
N LEU A 521 -39.72 -22.92 -25.74
CA LEU A 521 -39.69 -21.44 -25.73
C LEU A 521 -40.64 -20.81 -24.70
N LYS A 522 -41.55 -21.59 -24.11
CA LYS A 522 -42.44 -21.16 -23.02
C LYS A 522 -41.81 -21.29 -21.63
N GLY A 523 -40.63 -21.90 -21.52
CA GLY A 523 -39.91 -22.08 -20.26
C GLY A 523 -39.44 -20.76 -19.65
N ASP A 524 -39.28 -20.73 -18.32
CA ASP A 524 -38.74 -19.58 -17.60
C ASP A 524 -37.20 -19.65 -17.56
N PHE A 525 -36.53 -18.76 -18.30
CA PHE A 525 -35.07 -18.63 -18.33
C PHE A 525 -34.44 -18.25 -16.97
N LYS A 526 -35.25 -17.80 -16.00
CA LYS A 526 -34.79 -17.54 -14.62
C LYS A 526 -34.72 -18.80 -13.78
N ALA A 527 -35.48 -19.84 -14.14
CA ALA A 527 -35.53 -21.10 -13.42
C ALA A 527 -34.42 -22.08 -13.84
N THR A 528 -33.80 -21.87 -15.01
CA THR A 528 -32.68 -22.71 -15.48
C THR A 528 -31.36 -22.33 -14.80
N GLU A 529 -30.63 -23.32 -14.31
CA GLU A 529 -29.30 -23.11 -13.71
C GLU A 529 -28.24 -22.78 -14.77
N LYS A 530 -28.30 -23.45 -15.94
CA LYS A 530 -27.29 -23.34 -17.00
C LYS A 530 -27.75 -22.45 -18.14
N LYS A 531 -26.90 -21.48 -18.49
CA LYS A 531 -27.07 -20.58 -19.64
C LYS A 531 -25.85 -20.71 -20.53
N VAL A 532 -26.06 -21.13 -21.76
CA VAL A 532 -24.98 -21.58 -22.64
C VAL A 532 -24.94 -20.79 -23.93
N THR A 533 -23.71 -20.63 -24.43
CA THR A 533 -23.39 -20.01 -25.72
C THR A 533 -23.45 -21.07 -26.81
N TRP A 534 -23.97 -20.69 -27.97
CA TRP A 534 -24.18 -21.60 -29.09
C TRP A 534 -24.02 -20.86 -30.42
N LEU A 535 -23.68 -21.58 -31.47
CA LEU A 535 -23.63 -21.06 -32.85
C LEU A 535 -24.47 -21.96 -33.76
N SER A 536 -25.10 -21.39 -34.77
CA SER A 536 -25.82 -22.18 -35.76
C SER A 536 -24.86 -23.02 -36.60
N ALA A 537 -25.23 -24.27 -36.87
CA ALA A 537 -24.48 -25.15 -37.75
C ALA A 537 -24.87 -25.01 -39.23
N GLN A 538 -25.90 -24.22 -39.55
CA GLN A 538 -26.47 -24.09 -40.90
C GLN A 538 -26.77 -22.63 -41.24
N GLY A 539 -26.31 -22.17 -42.40
CA GLY A 539 -26.60 -20.81 -42.88
C GLY A 539 -25.90 -19.70 -42.10
N LEU A 540 -24.87 -20.04 -41.32
CA LEU A 540 -23.93 -19.10 -40.71
C LEU A 540 -22.52 -19.39 -41.22
N ASP A 541 -21.90 -18.39 -41.85
CA ASP A 541 -20.47 -18.44 -42.19
C ASP A 541 -19.67 -18.19 -40.91
N LEU A 542 -19.13 -19.25 -40.32
CA LEU A 542 -18.32 -19.17 -39.11
C LEU A 542 -17.02 -18.42 -39.41
N VAL A 543 -16.71 -17.43 -38.57
CA VAL A 543 -15.50 -16.62 -38.72
C VAL A 543 -14.38 -17.24 -37.89
N PRO A 544 -13.23 -17.60 -38.49
CA PRO A 544 -12.10 -18.12 -37.73
C PRO A 544 -11.44 -17.00 -36.93
N ALA A 545 -11.13 -17.28 -35.67
CA ALA A 545 -10.46 -16.35 -34.77
C ALA A 545 -9.37 -17.03 -33.93
N GLU A 546 -8.33 -16.27 -33.60
CA GLU A 546 -7.31 -16.62 -32.61
C GLU A 546 -7.56 -15.84 -31.33
N LEU A 547 -7.77 -16.54 -30.21
CA LEU A 547 -7.95 -15.96 -28.89
C LEU A 547 -6.61 -16.03 -28.15
N TRP A 548 -5.96 -14.89 -27.95
CA TRP A 548 -4.70 -14.79 -27.23
C TRP A 548 -4.92 -14.34 -25.79
N ASP A 549 -4.37 -15.09 -24.84
CA ASP A 549 -4.27 -14.71 -23.43
C ASP A 549 -2.80 -14.44 -23.06
N PHE A 550 -2.58 -13.50 -22.14
CA PHE A 550 -1.27 -13.00 -21.76
C PHE A 550 -1.09 -13.02 -20.25
N ASP A 551 -0.04 -13.71 -19.79
CA ASP A 551 0.34 -13.77 -18.38
C ASP A 551 1.48 -12.78 -18.05
N TYR A 552 1.84 -12.68 -16.78
CA TYR A 552 2.90 -11.83 -16.29
C TYR A 552 4.28 -12.23 -16.83
N LEU A 553 5.12 -11.22 -17.12
CA LEU A 553 6.49 -11.42 -17.61
C LEU A 553 7.42 -12.11 -16.60
N ILE A 554 7.16 -11.92 -15.30
CA ILE A 554 7.95 -12.52 -14.22
C ILE A 554 7.04 -13.25 -13.22
N THR A 555 7.60 -14.26 -12.57
CA THR A 555 6.90 -15.05 -11.55
C THR A 555 6.96 -14.42 -10.17
N LYS A 556 8.05 -13.68 -9.88
CA LYS A 556 8.30 -12.99 -8.60
C LYS A 556 7.55 -11.66 -8.52
N ASP A 557 6.94 -11.36 -7.37
CA ASP A 557 6.14 -10.14 -7.19
C ASP A 557 6.96 -8.85 -7.33
N LYS A 558 8.21 -8.84 -6.85
CA LYS A 558 9.13 -7.72 -6.96
C LYS A 558 10.56 -8.23 -7.14
N LEU A 559 11.29 -7.66 -8.09
CA LEU A 559 12.73 -7.91 -8.25
C LEU A 559 13.53 -7.00 -7.31
N GLU A 560 14.46 -7.60 -6.59
CA GLU A 560 15.48 -6.92 -5.77
C GLU A 560 16.71 -6.54 -6.62
N GLU A 561 17.67 -5.80 -6.04
CA GLU A 561 18.81 -5.25 -6.80
C GLU A 561 19.78 -6.33 -7.28
N GLU A 562 19.96 -7.39 -6.49
CA GLU A 562 20.84 -8.52 -6.78
C GLU A 562 20.18 -9.57 -7.70
N ASP A 563 18.86 -9.49 -7.91
CA ASP A 563 18.12 -10.44 -8.73
C ASP A 563 18.49 -10.30 -10.21
N LYS A 564 18.88 -11.43 -10.81
CA LYS A 564 18.98 -11.58 -12.26
C LYS A 564 17.58 -11.81 -12.83
N VAL A 565 17.20 -10.99 -13.80
CA VAL A 565 15.84 -10.99 -14.37
C VAL A 565 15.54 -12.34 -15.01
N GLU A 566 16.55 -12.92 -15.64
CA GLU A 566 16.53 -14.15 -16.41
C GLU A 566 16.06 -15.36 -15.57
N ASP A 567 16.38 -15.36 -14.26
CA ASP A 567 16.04 -16.45 -13.34
C ASP A 567 14.54 -16.44 -12.94
N PHE A 568 13.86 -15.31 -13.12
CA PHE A 568 12.46 -15.10 -12.71
C PHE A 568 11.50 -14.88 -13.89
N LEU A 569 11.98 -15.04 -15.13
CA LEU A 569 11.11 -14.93 -16.31
C LEU A 569 10.09 -16.07 -16.32
N ASN A 570 8.83 -15.72 -16.60
CA ASN A 570 7.78 -16.72 -16.74
C ASN A 570 8.00 -17.52 -18.05
N PRO A 571 8.04 -18.86 -18.00
CA PRO A 571 8.25 -19.69 -19.20
C PRO A 571 7.09 -19.59 -20.19
N VAL A 572 5.86 -19.41 -19.71
CA VAL A 572 4.66 -19.31 -20.55
C VAL A 572 3.96 -17.99 -20.26
N THR A 573 4.14 -17.03 -21.15
CA THR A 573 3.61 -15.66 -21.00
C THR A 573 2.50 -15.33 -21.99
N ALA A 574 2.26 -16.18 -22.98
CA ALA A 574 1.20 -16.03 -23.94
C ALA A 574 0.68 -17.42 -24.34
N THR A 575 -0.64 -17.56 -24.40
CA THR A 575 -1.32 -18.76 -24.89
C THR A 575 -2.30 -18.36 -25.98
N MET A 576 -2.50 -19.23 -26.97
CA MET A 576 -3.40 -18.99 -28.09
C MET A 576 -4.32 -20.19 -28.27
N GLU A 577 -5.61 -19.92 -28.41
CA GLU A 577 -6.61 -20.92 -28.76
C GLU A 577 -7.36 -20.51 -30.04
N GLU A 578 -7.64 -21.48 -30.90
CA GLU A 578 -8.43 -21.27 -32.11
C GLU A 578 -9.92 -21.37 -31.79
N ALA A 579 -10.72 -20.43 -32.29
CA ALA A 579 -12.15 -20.34 -32.06
C ALA A 579 -12.92 -20.02 -33.33
N TRP A 580 -14.18 -20.48 -33.38
CA TRP A 580 -15.16 -20.08 -34.39
C TRP A 580 -16.12 -19.07 -33.79
N CYS A 581 -16.30 -17.95 -34.47
CA CYS A 581 -17.12 -16.84 -34.03
C CYS A 581 -18.37 -16.66 -34.90
N ASP A 582 -19.35 -15.92 -34.38
CA ASP A 582 -20.47 -15.44 -35.20
C ASP A 582 -20.00 -14.55 -36.37
N GLY A 583 -20.83 -14.48 -37.42
CA GLY A 583 -20.50 -13.73 -38.65
C GLY A 583 -20.27 -12.23 -38.42
N GLY A 584 -20.81 -11.67 -37.32
CA GLY A 584 -20.61 -10.28 -36.95
C GLY A 584 -19.16 -9.95 -36.60
N VAL A 585 -18.40 -10.92 -36.10
CA VAL A 585 -16.97 -10.75 -35.78
C VAL A 585 -16.13 -10.49 -37.05
N GLY A 586 -16.57 -10.96 -38.21
CA GLY A 586 -15.89 -10.72 -39.49
C GLY A 586 -15.96 -9.27 -39.99
N LEU A 587 -16.84 -8.45 -39.41
CA LEU A 587 -17.00 -7.03 -39.74
C LEU A 587 -16.16 -6.09 -38.87
N LEU A 588 -15.52 -6.63 -37.84
CA LEU A 588 -14.73 -5.85 -36.89
C LEU A 588 -13.43 -5.36 -37.52
N LYS A 589 -12.97 -4.20 -37.06
CA LYS A 589 -11.72 -3.56 -37.47
C LYS A 589 -10.69 -3.67 -36.35
N ALA A 590 -9.41 -3.50 -36.68
CA ALA A 590 -8.38 -3.29 -35.68
C ALA A 590 -8.80 -2.20 -34.66
N ASP A 591 -8.43 -2.41 -33.39
CA ASP A 591 -8.80 -1.60 -32.22
C ASP A 591 -10.25 -1.68 -31.73
N ASP A 592 -11.15 -2.36 -32.44
CA ASP A 592 -12.50 -2.62 -31.90
C ASP A 592 -12.40 -3.48 -30.63
N ILE A 593 -13.20 -3.15 -29.61
CA ILE A 593 -13.29 -3.91 -28.37
C ILE A 593 -14.64 -4.61 -28.32
N ILE A 594 -14.63 -5.91 -28.07
CA ILE A 594 -15.81 -6.77 -28.00
C ILE A 594 -15.85 -7.54 -26.69
N GLN A 595 -17.02 -8.05 -26.34
CA GLN A 595 -17.15 -9.09 -25.32
C GLN A 595 -17.56 -10.40 -26.01
N LEU A 596 -16.76 -11.44 -25.84
CA LEU A 596 -17.19 -12.81 -26.14
C LEU A 596 -17.99 -13.31 -24.93
N GLU A 597 -19.27 -13.61 -25.14
CA GLU A 597 -20.16 -14.03 -24.06
C GLU A 597 -19.59 -15.26 -23.33
N ARG A 598 -19.61 -15.21 -21.99
CA ARG A 598 -19.01 -16.22 -21.09
C ARG A 598 -17.50 -16.46 -21.20
N ARG A 599 -16.78 -15.79 -22.10
CA ARG A 599 -15.31 -15.91 -22.23
C ARG A 599 -14.55 -14.71 -21.69
N GLY A 600 -14.96 -13.49 -22.06
CA GLY A 600 -14.26 -12.29 -21.60
C GLY A 600 -14.34 -11.11 -22.56
N PHE A 601 -13.51 -10.11 -22.33
CA PHE A 601 -13.37 -8.94 -23.20
C PHE A 601 -12.14 -9.11 -24.08
N TYR A 602 -12.22 -8.70 -25.33
CA TYR A 602 -11.14 -8.83 -26.29
C TYR A 602 -11.00 -7.55 -27.12
N ARG A 603 -9.76 -7.17 -27.41
CA ARG A 603 -9.43 -6.17 -28.43
C ARG A 603 -9.04 -6.87 -29.73
N VAL A 604 -9.54 -6.38 -30.85
CA VAL A 604 -9.14 -6.85 -32.18
C VAL A 604 -7.75 -6.28 -32.50
N ASP A 605 -6.75 -7.15 -32.58
CA ASP A 605 -5.40 -6.77 -33.02
C ASP A 605 -5.30 -6.77 -34.55
N LYS A 606 -5.96 -7.73 -35.22
CA LYS A 606 -6.06 -7.82 -36.67
C LYS A 606 -7.43 -8.37 -37.09
N GLY A 607 -8.17 -7.65 -37.92
CA GLY A 607 -9.43 -8.10 -38.52
C GLY A 607 -9.23 -8.94 -39.78
N LEU A 608 -10.30 -9.54 -40.30
CA LEU A 608 -10.25 -10.35 -41.53
C LEU A 608 -9.70 -9.58 -42.74
N LYS A 609 -10.00 -8.28 -42.83
CA LYS A 609 -9.61 -7.41 -43.95
C LYS A 609 -8.22 -6.79 -43.81
N ASP A 610 -7.56 -6.98 -42.66
CA ASP A 610 -6.28 -6.35 -42.36
C ASP A 610 -5.08 -7.18 -42.85
N TRP A 611 -5.31 -8.39 -43.35
CA TRP A 611 -4.29 -9.26 -43.94
C TRP A 611 -3.91 -8.80 -45.35
N LYS A 612 -2.60 -8.67 -45.63
CA LYS A 612 -2.08 -8.26 -46.94
C LYS A 612 -1.22 -9.35 -47.58
N GLY A 613 -1.41 -9.61 -48.87
CA GLY A 613 -0.63 -10.60 -49.62
C GLY A 613 -0.65 -12.00 -49.00
N ASP A 614 0.51 -12.65 -48.93
CA ASP A 614 0.68 -13.99 -48.36
C ASP A 614 0.87 -13.98 -46.82
N GLU A 615 0.69 -12.85 -46.12
CA GLU A 615 0.89 -12.75 -44.66
C GLU A 615 0.05 -13.73 -43.85
N ALA A 616 -1.11 -14.13 -44.36
CA ALA A 616 -2.00 -15.08 -43.70
C ALA A 616 -1.44 -16.52 -43.66
N GLY A 617 -0.45 -16.80 -44.51
CA GLY A 617 0.14 -18.13 -44.69
C GLY A 617 -0.91 -19.19 -45.08
N GLY A 618 -0.57 -20.47 -44.86
CA GLY A 618 -1.45 -21.60 -45.18
C GLY A 618 -2.73 -21.71 -44.32
N LYS A 619 -2.87 -20.87 -43.28
CA LYS A 619 -4.03 -20.86 -42.37
C LYS A 619 -5.17 -19.92 -42.81
N GLY A 620 -4.95 -19.08 -43.83
CA GLY A 620 -5.97 -18.14 -44.33
C GLY A 620 -6.26 -16.95 -43.41
N ALA A 621 -7.05 -15.99 -43.87
CA ALA A 621 -7.39 -14.79 -43.11
C ALA A 621 -8.27 -15.13 -41.90
N ARG A 622 -7.97 -14.55 -40.74
CA ARG A 622 -8.65 -14.80 -39.45
C ARG A 622 -8.62 -13.58 -38.55
N VAL A 623 -9.51 -13.51 -37.57
CA VAL A 623 -9.53 -12.40 -36.60
C VAL A 623 -8.60 -12.72 -35.44
N VAL A 624 -7.67 -11.82 -35.12
CA VAL A 624 -6.76 -11.96 -33.97
C VAL A 624 -7.31 -11.13 -32.82
N LEU A 625 -7.64 -11.79 -31.70
CA LEU A 625 -8.28 -11.20 -30.53
C LEU A 625 -7.36 -11.31 -29.30
N PHE A 626 -7.06 -10.19 -28.68
CA PHE A 626 -6.24 -10.11 -27.47
C PHE A 626 -7.12 -9.95 -26.24
N CYS A 627 -6.98 -10.86 -25.27
CA CYS A 627 -7.74 -10.85 -24.03
C CYS A 627 -7.45 -9.60 -23.18
N ILE A 628 -8.52 -8.91 -22.79
CA ILE A 628 -8.50 -7.77 -21.88
C ILE A 628 -8.87 -8.27 -20.47
N PRO A 629 -7.97 -8.18 -19.48
CA PRO A 629 -8.28 -8.64 -18.13
C PRO A 629 -9.40 -7.83 -17.46
N THR A 630 -10.10 -8.44 -16.50
CA THR A 630 -11.27 -7.84 -15.83
C THR A 630 -11.07 -7.51 -14.36
N GLY A 631 -9.90 -7.85 -13.79
CA GLY A 631 -9.56 -7.55 -12.40
C GLY A 631 -10.32 -8.38 -11.36
N LYS A 632 -10.70 -9.63 -11.66
CA LYS A 632 -10.89 -10.66 -10.65
C LYS A 632 -9.59 -11.46 -10.59
N GLY A 633 -9.03 -11.65 -9.40
CA GLY A 633 -7.80 -12.42 -9.22
C GLY A 633 -8.01 -13.85 -9.71
N GLY A 634 -7.24 -14.24 -10.72
CA GLY A 634 -7.37 -15.49 -11.45
C GLY A 634 -7.41 -15.23 -12.95
N ASN A 635 -6.45 -15.77 -13.69
CA ASN A 635 -6.65 -16.02 -15.11
C ASN A 635 -8.00 -16.74 -15.27
N ALA A 636 -8.75 -16.32 -16.28
CA ALA A 636 -10.02 -16.86 -16.73
C ALA A 636 -10.56 -18.07 -15.93
N ASP A 637 -11.68 -17.86 -15.23
CA ASP A 637 -12.70 -18.90 -15.04
C ASP A 637 -13.30 -19.26 -16.42
N ALA A 638 -12.46 -19.79 -17.31
CA ALA A 638 -12.87 -20.70 -18.36
C ALA A 638 -12.53 -22.08 -17.80
N THR A 639 -13.57 -22.72 -17.28
CA THR A 639 -13.60 -24.12 -16.85
C THR A 639 -12.77 -25.03 -17.78
N HIS A 640 -11.61 -25.45 -17.32
CA HIS A 640 -10.94 -26.68 -17.77
C HIS A 640 -10.29 -27.34 -16.55
N ASP A 641 -11.09 -28.16 -15.87
CA ASP A 641 -10.57 -29.29 -15.11
C ASP A 641 -9.92 -30.23 -16.14
N HIS A 642 -8.60 -30.23 -16.20
CA HIS A 642 -7.83 -31.36 -16.70
C HIS A 642 -6.94 -31.86 -15.57
N ASP A 643 -7.40 -32.99 -15.03
CA ASP A 643 -6.74 -33.83 -14.07
C ASP A 643 -5.44 -34.37 -14.67
N HIS A 644 -4.30 -33.75 -14.34
CA HIS A 644 -2.99 -34.36 -14.51
C HIS A 644 -2.22 -34.28 -13.20
N ASN A 645 -2.43 -35.36 -12.44
CA ASN A 645 -1.63 -35.78 -11.32
C ASN A 645 -0.18 -36.02 -11.80
N HIS A 646 0.72 -35.08 -11.55
CA HIS A 646 2.16 -35.32 -11.54
C HIS A 646 2.78 -34.70 -10.29
N ASP A 647 3.22 -35.59 -9.40
CA ASP A 647 4.12 -35.34 -8.28
C ASP A 647 5.33 -34.51 -8.72
N HIS A 648 5.36 -33.22 -8.37
CA HIS A 648 6.60 -32.50 -8.15
C HIS A 648 6.50 -31.59 -6.94
N ASN A 649 7.11 -32.09 -5.87
CA ASN A 649 7.41 -31.43 -4.62
C ASN A 649 8.32 -30.21 -4.88
N HIS A 650 7.75 -29.00 -4.94
CA HIS A 650 8.52 -27.75 -4.93
C HIS A 650 8.11 -26.89 -3.72
N ASP A 651 9.09 -26.66 -2.86
CA ASP A 651 9.01 -25.87 -1.64
C ASP A 651 8.45 -24.46 -1.90
N HIS A 652 7.43 -24.09 -1.12
CA HIS A 652 6.87 -22.75 -1.08
C HIS A 652 7.89 -21.76 -0.48
N ASP A 653 8.45 -20.88 -1.32
CA ASP A 653 9.22 -19.73 -0.87
C ASP A 653 8.30 -18.53 -0.63
N HIS A 654 8.45 -17.95 0.55
CA HIS A 654 7.59 -16.91 1.09
C HIS A 654 7.87 -15.54 0.44
N ASN A 655 6.80 -14.91 -0.03
CA ASN A 655 6.75 -13.54 -0.53
C ASN A 655 7.23 -12.52 0.54
N LEU A 656 8.34 -11.82 0.28
CA LEU A 656 8.87 -10.76 1.15
C LEU A 656 8.36 -9.38 0.70
N GLN A 657 7.58 -8.72 1.56
CA GLN A 657 7.21 -7.30 1.42
C GLN A 657 8.43 -6.39 1.69
N PRO A 658 8.71 -5.36 0.88
CA PRO A 658 9.81 -4.43 1.14
C PRO A 658 9.53 -3.53 2.36
N PRO A 659 10.58 -2.97 3.00
CA PRO A 659 10.49 -2.37 4.33
C PRO A 659 9.59 -1.12 4.33
N SER A 660 8.58 -1.13 5.19
CA SER A 660 7.69 0.01 5.43
C SER A 660 8.47 1.18 6.04
N LYS A 661 8.06 2.39 5.64
CA LYS A 661 8.47 3.64 6.28
C LYS A 661 8.24 3.52 7.80
N SER A 662 9.10 4.13 8.60
CA SER A 662 9.07 4.10 10.07
C SER A 662 7.63 4.19 10.63
N ALA A 663 7.15 3.08 11.21
CA ALA A 663 5.83 2.91 11.81
C ALA A 663 5.43 4.03 12.79
N PHE A 664 6.41 4.78 13.31
CA PHE A 664 6.20 5.98 14.11
C PHE A 664 5.30 7.05 13.45
N HIS A 665 5.25 7.10 12.13
CA HIS A 665 4.42 8.06 11.39
C HIS A 665 3.01 7.55 11.02
N GLU A 666 2.73 6.27 11.20
CA GLU A 666 1.41 5.65 10.95
C GLU A 666 0.57 5.52 12.23
N LEU A 667 1.22 5.57 13.39
CA LEU A 667 0.60 5.56 14.72
C LEU A 667 -0.21 6.85 15.00
N GLY A 668 -1.38 6.69 15.64
CA GLY A 668 -2.21 7.81 16.09
C GLY A 668 -1.48 8.70 17.12
N PRO A 669 -1.95 9.93 17.39
CA PRO A 669 -1.29 10.82 18.35
C PRO A 669 -1.20 10.24 19.78
N LEU A 670 -2.11 9.33 20.15
CA LEU A 670 -2.07 8.58 21.41
C LEU A 670 -0.96 7.53 21.42
N ASP A 671 -0.79 6.79 20.33
CA ASP A 671 0.20 5.71 20.21
C ASP A 671 1.63 6.24 20.10
N ARG A 672 1.83 7.41 19.46
CA ARG A 672 3.15 8.08 19.35
C ARG A 672 3.71 8.54 20.69
N LEU A 673 2.83 8.90 21.62
CA LEU A 673 3.19 9.37 22.97
C LEU A 673 2.84 8.32 24.03
N LEU A 674 2.65 7.06 23.64
CA LEU A 674 2.22 5.99 24.54
C LEU A 674 3.07 5.88 25.80
N ALA A 675 4.40 5.88 25.64
CA ALA A 675 5.33 5.83 26.76
C ALA A 675 5.18 7.03 27.71
N LEU A 676 4.92 8.22 27.17
CA LEU A 676 4.64 9.42 27.96
C LEU A 676 3.30 9.30 28.70
N TRP A 677 2.25 8.79 28.04
CA TRP A 677 0.95 8.60 28.66
C TRP A 677 0.97 7.56 29.78
N ILE A 678 1.70 6.46 29.61
CA ILE A 678 1.91 5.46 30.67
C ILE A 678 2.64 6.11 31.85
N LEU A 679 3.70 6.88 31.60
CA LEU A 679 4.42 7.61 32.65
C LEU A 679 3.52 8.59 33.41
N LEU A 680 2.72 9.38 32.69
CA LEU A 680 1.77 10.31 33.28
C LEU A 680 0.67 9.59 34.07
N ALA A 681 0.17 8.47 33.56
CA ALA A 681 -0.80 7.62 34.25
C ALA A 681 -0.24 7.04 35.57
N MET A 682 1.02 6.60 35.57
CA MET A 682 1.68 6.13 36.79
C MET A 682 1.83 7.25 37.81
N ILE A 683 2.33 8.43 37.39
CA ILE A 683 2.47 9.60 38.26
C ILE A 683 1.11 10.00 38.83
N ALA A 684 0.09 10.08 37.99
CA ALA A 684 -1.28 10.38 38.40
C ALA A 684 -1.79 9.35 39.42
N GLY A 685 -1.59 8.05 39.18
CA GLY A 685 -1.94 6.99 40.11
C GLY A 685 -1.25 7.15 41.47
N ILE A 686 0.08 7.34 41.49
CA ILE A 686 0.85 7.53 42.73
C ILE A 686 0.39 8.78 43.49
N VAL A 687 0.12 9.88 42.79
CA VAL A 687 -0.41 11.12 43.38
C VAL A 687 -1.79 10.88 43.98
N ILE A 688 -2.70 10.22 43.26
CA ILE A 688 -4.04 9.88 43.76
C ILE A 688 -3.94 8.99 45.01
N GLY A 689 -3.13 7.93 44.96
CA GLY A 689 -2.98 7.00 46.08
C GLY A 689 -2.40 7.65 47.34
N ASN A 690 -1.50 8.63 47.19
CA ASN A 690 -0.88 9.32 48.32
C ASN A 690 -1.74 10.46 48.87
N PHE A 691 -2.34 11.28 48.00
CA PHE A 691 -3.01 12.53 48.42
C PHE A 691 -4.54 12.40 48.58
N ALA A 692 -5.21 11.45 47.91
CA ALA A 692 -6.65 11.26 48.07
C ALA A 692 -6.97 10.33 49.26
N THR A 693 -7.43 10.90 50.36
CA THR A 693 -7.80 10.16 51.58
C THR A 693 -8.99 9.22 51.30
N GLY A 694 -8.71 7.91 51.24
CA GLY A 694 -9.73 6.87 51.04
C GLY A 694 -9.76 6.22 49.66
N ALA A 695 -8.91 6.65 48.72
CA ALA A 695 -8.81 6.07 47.37
C ALA A 695 -8.56 4.55 47.41
N GLU A 696 -7.61 4.10 48.23
CA GLU A 696 -7.29 2.68 48.46
C GLU A 696 -8.53 1.88 48.91
N ARG A 697 -9.28 2.39 49.90
CA ARG A 697 -10.48 1.71 50.44
C ARG A 697 -11.62 1.65 49.41
N VAL A 698 -11.77 2.66 48.56
CA VAL A 698 -12.80 2.71 47.50
C VAL A 698 -12.42 1.81 46.33
N LEU A 699 -11.15 1.81 45.91
CA LEU A 699 -10.67 0.99 44.79
C LEU A 699 -10.61 -0.50 45.13
N GLN A 700 -10.52 -0.85 46.41
CA GLN A 700 -10.61 -2.23 46.89
C GLN A 700 -12.04 -2.68 47.27
N ARG A 701 -13.07 -1.83 47.10
CA ARG A 701 -14.48 -2.24 47.33
C ARG A 701 -14.94 -3.22 46.23
N GLY A 702 -15.19 -4.46 46.64
CA GLY A 702 -15.62 -5.54 45.75
C GLY A 702 -14.42 -6.25 45.11
N ARG A 703 -14.34 -7.57 45.35
CA ARG A 703 -13.31 -8.44 44.77
C ARG A 703 -13.94 -9.42 43.82
N PHE A 704 -13.33 -9.61 42.65
CA PHE A 704 -13.66 -10.62 41.66
C PHE A 704 -12.44 -11.51 41.48
N ILE A 705 -12.54 -12.78 41.94
CA ILE A 705 -11.44 -13.76 41.92
C ILE A 705 -10.16 -13.19 42.54
N GLY A 706 -10.29 -12.65 43.77
CA GLY A 706 -9.16 -12.10 44.54
C GLY A 706 -8.66 -10.72 44.10
N VAL A 707 -8.97 -10.25 42.89
CA VAL A 707 -8.57 -8.93 42.36
C VAL A 707 -9.70 -7.91 42.53
N SER A 708 -9.40 -6.62 42.71
CA SER A 708 -10.46 -5.61 42.80
C SER A 708 -11.22 -5.47 41.48
N ILE A 709 -12.54 -5.24 41.55
CA ILE A 709 -13.38 -5.11 40.35
C ILE A 709 -12.88 -4.02 39.39
N PRO A 710 -12.47 -2.82 39.85
CA PRO A 710 -11.93 -1.80 38.96
C PRO A 710 -10.69 -2.27 38.20
N ILE A 711 -9.76 -2.99 38.85
CA ILE A 711 -8.58 -3.54 38.21
C ILE A 711 -9.00 -4.65 37.23
N ALA A 712 -9.89 -5.55 37.64
CA ALA A 712 -10.38 -6.64 36.81
C ALA A 712 -11.05 -6.15 35.51
N VAL A 713 -11.88 -5.11 35.58
CA VAL A 713 -12.49 -4.48 34.40
C VAL A 713 -11.44 -3.89 33.48
N GLY A 714 -10.46 -3.18 34.05
CA GLY A 714 -9.35 -2.60 33.28
C GLY A 714 -8.58 -3.67 32.52
N LEU A 715 -8.21 -4.77 33.19
CA LEU A 715 -7.51 -5.92 32.64
C LEU A 715 -8.29 -6.60 31.49
N LEU A 716 -9.60 -6.82 31.67
CA LEU A 716 -10.43 -7.43 30.64
C LEU A 716 -10.61 -6.51 29.41
N VAL A 717 -10.86 -5.23 29.65
CA VAL A 717 -11.06 -4.22 28.58
C VAL A 717 -9.78 -4.01 27.78
N MET A 718 -8.60 -4.08 28.41
CA MET A 718 -7.34 -3.92 27.68
C MET A 718 -6.99 -5.15 26.83
N MET A 719 -7.27 -6.36 27.32
CA MET A 719 -6.89 -7.60 26.65
C MET A 719 -7.81 -7.97 25.49
N PHE A 720 -9.11 -7.74 25.62
CA PHE A 720 -10.09 -8.17 24.62
C PHE A 720 -9.84 -7.59 23.20
N PRO A 721 -9.66 -6.27 22.99
CA PRO A 721 -9.43 -5.71 21.66
C PRO A 721 -8.15 -6.21 20.99
N ILE A 722 -7.08 -6.42 21.77
CA ILE A 722 -5.79 -6.88 21.26
C ILE A 722 -5.91 -8.32 20.77
N LEU A 723 -6.60 -9.18 21.53
CA LEU A 723 -6.85 -10.55 21.11
C LEU A 723 -7.77 -10.62 19.89
N CYS A 724 -8.69 -9.65 19.72
CA CYS A 724 -9.50 -9.54 18.49
C CYS A 724 -8.67 -9.20 17.24
N ASN A 725 -7.49 -8.57 17.38
CA ASN A 725 -6.56 -8.32 16.26
C ASN A 725 -5.85 -9.59 15.78
N VAL A 726 -5.85 -10.67 16.57
CA VAL A 726 -5.17 -11.92 16.21
C VAL A 726 -5.98 -12.68 15.15
N ARG A 727 -5.33 -13.04 14.04
CA ARG A 727 -5.94 -13.78 12.92
C ARG A 727 -6.02 -15.30 13.18
N PHE A 728 -6.90 -15.72 14.09
CA PHE A 728 -7.06 -17.13 14.46
C PHE A 728 -7.43 -18.04 13.27
N GLU A 729 -8.17 -17.51 12.30
CA GLU A 729 -8.55 -18.20 11.07
C GLU A 729 -7.35 -18.60 10.21
N SER A 730 -6.28 -17.81 10.20
CA SER A 730 -5.08 -18.10 9.40
C SER A 730 -4.11 -19.04 10.11
N LEU A 731 -4.32 -19.29 11.41
CA LEU A 731 -3.41 -20.08 12.24
C LEU A 731 -3.20 -21.50 11.70
N HIS A 732 -4.26 -22.16 11.22
CA HIS A 732 -4.15 -23.52 10.66
C HIS A 732 -3.39 -23.59 9.32
N LEU A 733 -3.50 -22.55 8.49
CA LEU A 733 -2.74 -22.42 7.23
C LEU A 733 -1.26 -22.19 7.51
N VAL A 734 -0.98 -21.35 8.51
CA VAL A 734 0.38 -20.98 8.92
C VAL A 734 1.08 -22.16 9.63
N LEU A 735 0.36 -22.94 10.45
CA LEU A 735 0.88 -24.16 11.08
C LEU A 735 1.17 -25.32 10.10
N ARG A 736 0.75 -25.24 8.83
CA ARG A 736 1.14 -26.23 7.80
C ARG A 736 2.57 -26.03 7.28
N GLN A 737 3.21 -24.90 7.55
CA GLN A 737 4.55 -24.60 7.04
C GLN A 737 5.66 -25.20 7.92
N LYS A 738 6.43 -26.14 7.36
CA LYS A 738 7.52 -26.85 8.07
C LYS A 738 8.62 -25.91 8.59
N ARG A 739 8.91 -24.81 7.88
CA ARG A 739 9.92 -23.81 8.28
C ARG A 739 9.55 -23.10 9.59
N LEU A 740 8.25 -22.87 9.82
CA LEU A 740 7.74 -22.16 10.99
C LEU A 740 7.85 -22.98 12.28
N TRP A 741 7.69 -24.30 12.21
CA TRP A 741 7.82 -25.20 13.37
C TRP A 741 9.21 -25.12 14.04
N ARG A 742 10.27 -24.90 13.25
CA ARG A 742 11.62 -24.65 13.80
C ARG A 742 11.67 -23.36 14.63
N GLN A 743 11.00 -22.32 14.17
CA GLN A 743 10.97 -21.01 14.85
C GLN A 743 10.06 -21.02 16.08
N LEU A 744 8.92 -21.71 16.00
CA LEU A 744 8.04 -21.95 17.15
C LEU A 744 8.74 -22.81 18.21
N GLY A 745 9.47 -23.85 17.80
CA GLY A 745 10.28 -24.66 18.71
C GLY A 745 11.38 -23.84 19.40
N PHE A 746 12.08 -22.97 18.66
CA PHE A 746 13.04 -22.03 19.24
C PHE A 746 12.38 -21.12 20.28
N SER A 747 11.25 -20.49 19.94
CA SER A 747 10.52 -19.63 20.86
C SER A 747 10.03 -20.36 22.11
N LEU A 748 9.56 -21.60 21.96
CA LEU A 748 9.14 -22.44 23.09
C LEU A 748 10.29 -22.65 24.07
N VAL A 749 11.48 -22.99 23.57
CA VAL A 749 12.68 -23.18 24.40
C VAL A 749 13.09 -21.89 25.09
N ILE A 750 13.19 -20.78 24.35
CA ILE A 750 13.60 -19.51 24.95
C ILE A 750 12.57 -19.05 26.00
N ASN A 751 11.28 -19.05 25.66
CA ASN A 751 10.24 -18.44 26.48
C ASN A 751 9.80 -19.33 27.64
N TRP A 752 9.74 -20.64 27.47
CA TRP A 752 9.17 -21.54 28.50
C TRP A 752 10.23 -22.31 29.27
N LEU A 753 11.49 -22.34 28.80
CA LEU A 753 12.59 -23.00 29.48
C LEU A 753 13.69 -22.01 29.90
N ILE A 754 14.29 -21.24 29.00
CA ILE A 754 15.44 -20.40 29.36
C ILE A 754 15.01 -19.21 30.22
N ALA A 755 14.02 -18.45 29.74
CA ALA A 755 13.62 -17.20 30.34
C ALA A 755 13.06 -17.34 31.78
N PRO A 756 12.19 -18.31 32.13
CA PRO A 756 11.70 -18.44 33.51
C PRO A 756 12.81 -18.82 34.49
N PHE A 757 13.69 -19.74 34.10
CA PHE A 757 14.80 -20.20 34.94
C PHE A 757 15.86 -19.11 35.10
N PHE A 758 16.10 -18.33 34.05
CA PHE A 758 16.99 -17.18 34.13
C PHE A 758 16.42 -16.10 35.07
N MET A 759 15.11 -15.83 35.02
CA MET A 759 14.47 -14.94 35.99
C MET A 759 14.61 -15.47 37.43
N LEU A 760 14.40 -16.77 37.64
CA LEU A 760 14.60 -17.39 38.95
C LEU A 760 16.04 -17.22 39.45
N ALA A 761 17.04 -17.42 38.59
CA ALA A 761 18.45 -17.24 38.92
C ALA A 761 18.75 -15.79 39.30
N LEU A 762 18.26 -14.81 38.53
CA LEU A 762 18.45 -13.39 38.82
C LEU A 762 17.73 -12.95 40.09
N ALA A 763 16.49 -13.36 40.29
CA ALA A 763 15.74 -13.09 41.52
C ALA A 763 16.50 -13.66 42.73
N SER A 764 17.10 -14.84 42.61
CA SER A 764 17.92 -15.45 43.66
C SER A 764 19.19 -14.68 43.96
N ALA A 765 19.87 -14.20 42.92
CA ALA A 765 21.16 -13.52 43.05
C ALA A 765 21.01 -12.09 43.59
N PHE A 766 19.97 -11.37 43.17
CA PHE A 766 19.77 -9.96 43.52
C PHE A 766 18.95 -9.74 44.79
N LEU A 767 18.12 -10.71 45.19
CA LEU A 767 17.22 -10.60 46.35
C LEU A 767 17.35 -11.79 47.32
N PRO A 768 18.55 -12.15 47.80
CA PRO A 768 18.73 -13.30 48.68
C PRO A 768 17.95 -13.19 50.00
N ASP A 769 17.79 -11.96 50.50
CA ASP A 769 17.16 -11.59 51.77
C ASP A 769 15.64 -11.35 51.69
N GLN A 770 15.05 -11.30 50.49
CA GLN A 770 13.65 -10.92 50.28
C GLN A 770 12.85 -12.00 49.53
N PRO A 771 12.31 -13.03 50.23
CA PRO A 771 11.60 -14.14 49.58
C PRO A 771 10.30 -13.74 48.87
N GLY A 772 9.53 -12.79 49.41
CA GLY A 772 8.27 -12.34 48.79
C GLY A 772 8.50 -11.62 47.45
N LEU A 773 9.44 -10.67 47.42
CA LEU A 773 9.82 -9.98 46.18
C LEU A 773 10.35 -10.94 45.10
N ARG A 774 11.07 -11.99 45.50
CA ARG A 774 11.54 -13.05 44.59
C ARG A 774 10.38 -13.82 43.96
N LYS A 775 9.39 -14.23 44.77
CA LYS A 775 8.21 -14.96 44.27
C LYS A 775 7.44 -14.11 43.25
N GLY A 776 7.25 -12.82 43.54
CA GLY A 776 6.65 -11.87 42.59
C GLY A 776 7.45 -11.77 41.27
N LEU A 777 8.78 -11.66 41.32
CA LEU A 777 9.62 -11.65 40.12
C LEU A 777 9.55 -12.96 39.31
N VAL A 778 9.44 -14.11 39.97
CA VAL A 778 9.27 -15.40 39.28
C VAL A 778 7.91 -15.45 38.57
N LEU A 779 6.82 -14.99 39.20
CA LEU A 779 5.51 -14.88 38.56
C LEU A 779 5.54 -13.94 37.34
N VAL A 780 6.24 -12.81 37.47
CA VAL A 780 6.51 -11.90 36.34
C VAL A 780 7.24 -12.63 35.21
N GLY A 781 8.32 -13.35 35.52
CA GLY A 781 9.12 -14.05 34.51
C GLY A 781 8.39 -15.22 33.86
N LEU A 782 7.25 -15.66 34.39
CA LEU A 782 6.38 -16.68 33.81
C LEU A 782 5.30 -16.10 32.90
N GLY A 783 4.88 -14.86 33.16
CA GLY A 783 3.89 -14.18 32.34
C GLY A 783 4.52 -13.77 31.01
N ARG A 784 4.14 -14.40 29.90
CA ARG A 784 4.65 -14.04 28.58
C ARG A 784 3.82 -12.93 27.96
N CYS A 785 4.49 -11.96 27.35
CA CYS A 785 3.78 -10.85 26.73
C CYS A 785 2.93 -11.32 25.55
N ILE A 786 1.68 -10.84 25.50
CA ILE A 786 0.69 -11.15 24.46
C ILE A 786 0.23 -9.88 23.71
N ALA A 787 0.64 -8.71 24.18
CA ALA A 787 0.07 -7.44 23.75
C ALA A 787 1.15 -6.44 23.36
N MET A 788 1.90 -5.95 24.36
CA MET A 788 2.88 -4.89 24.17
C MET A 788 3.99 -5.26 23.17
N VAL A 789 4.27 -6.56 23.01
CA VAL A 789 5.20 -7.09 22.00
C VAL A 789 4.84 -6.68 20.57
N LEU A 790 3.54 -6.56 20.24
CA LEU A 790 3.11 -6.10 18.92
C LEU A 790 3.59 -4.68 18.65
N ILE A 791 3.50 -3.82 19.66
CA ILE A 791 3.93 -2.42 19.58
C ILE A 791 5.45 -2.33 19.46
N TRP A 792 6.20 -3.05 20.29
CA TRP A 792 7.67 -3.06 20.21
C TRP A 792 8.17 -3.59 18.87
N ASN A 793 7.53 -4.66 18.39
CA ASN A 793 7.85 -5.28 17.12
C ASN A 793 7.59 -4.32 15.94
N GLU A 794 6.44 -3.65 15.95
CA GLU A 794 6.08 -2.66 14.93
C GLU A 794 7.05 -1.48 14.93
N LEU A 795 7.40 -0.95 16.11
CA LEU A 795 8.36 0.15 16.24
C LEU A 795 9.78 -0.23 15.80
N ALA A 796 10.18 -1.50 15.99
CA ALA A 796 11.47 -2.04 15.59
C ALA A 796 11.55 -2.44 14.11
N GLY A 797 10.41 -2.50 13.41
CA GLY A 797 10.31 -2.94 12.01
C GLY A 797 10.38 -4.46 11.86
N GLY A 798 9.85 -5.22 12.83
CA GLY A 798 9.75 -6.68 12.75
C GLY A 798 8.52 -7.17 11.98
N ASP A 799 8.41 -8.49 11.84
CA ASP A 799 7.32 -9.12 11.07
C ASP A 799 6.01 -9.13 11.88
N GLY A 800 4.98 -8.42 11.39
CA GLY A 800 3.71 -8.26 12.10
C GLY A 800 2.87 -9.53 12.13
N GLU A 801 2.87 -10.32 11.06
CA GLU A 801 2.06 -11.54 10.97
C GLU A 801 2.65 -12.65 11.85
N TYR A 802 3.97 -12.81 11.81
CA TYR A 802 4.68 -13.75 12.68
C TYR A 802 4.54 -13.39 14.16
N CYS A 803 4.59 -12.09 14.50
CA CYS A 803 4.36 -11.63 15.87
C CYS A 803 2.97 -11.99 16.37
N ALA A 804 1.93 -11.80 15.55
CA ALA A 804 0.56 -12.17 15.90
C ALA A 804 0.40 -13.68 16.13
N VAL A 805 1.05 -14.52 15.32
CA VAL A 805 1.07 -15.98 15.50
C VAL A 805 1.75 -16.36 16.81
N LEU A 806 2.89 -15.75 17.11
CA LEU A 806 3.65 -16.04 18.32
C LEU A 806 2.89 -15.61 19.59
N VAL A 807 2.19 -14.48 19.53
CA VAL A 807 1.25 -14.02 20.56
C VAL A 807 0.13 -15.02 20.79
N ALA A 808 -0.47 -15.55 19.71
CA ALA A 808 -1.55 -16.53 19.81
C ALA A 808 -1.07 -17.82 20.50
N VAL A 809 0.08 -18.34 20.06
CA VAL A 809 0.71 -19.54 20.64
C VAL A 809 1.10 -19.31 22.09
N ASN A 810 1.72 -18.17 22.42
CA ASN A 810 2.08 -17.85 23.80
C ASN A 810 0.85 -17.70 24.70
N SER A 811 -0.24 -17.13 24.21
CA SER A 811 -1.50 -17.02 24.97
C SER A 811 -2.07 -18.40 25.32
N LEU A 812 -2.05 -19.34 24.36
CA LEU A 812 -2.48 -20.73 24.59
C LEU A 812 -1.54 -21.47 25.54
N LEU A 813 -0.24 -21.36 25.33
CA LEU A 813 0.77 -21.97 26.20
C LEU A 813 0.69 -21.41 27.61
N GLN A 814 0.40 -20.12 27.77
CA GLN A 814 0.28 -19.48 29.09
C GLN A 814 -0.97 -19.93 29.83
N LEU A 815 -2.08 -20.16 29.14
CA LEU A 815 -3.26 -20.77 29.74
C LEU A 815 -2.97 -22.18 30.30
N LEU A 816 -2.06 -22.93 29.66
CA LEU A 816 -1.74 -24.32 30.02
C LEU A 816 -0.56 -24.45 31.00
N LEU A 817 0.52 -23.73 30.77
CA LEU A 817 1.83 -23.91 31.40
C LEU A 817 2.09 -22.95 32.56
N PHE A 818 1.38 -21.81 32.65
CA PHE A 818 1.66 -20.82 33.69
C PHE A 818 1.48 -21.39 35.11
N ALA A 819 0.34 -22.04 35.38
CA ALA A 819 0.06 -22.60 36.70
C ALA A 819 1.01 -23.77 37.08
N PRO A 820 1.23 -24.79 36.22
CA PRO A 820 2.21 -25.84 36.51
C PRO A 820 3.63 -25.30 36.75
N MET A 821 4.08 -24.35 35.92
CA MET A 821 5.43 -23.82 36.01
C MET A 821 5.62 -22.91 37.23
N ALA A 822 4.60 -22.14 37.62
CA ALA A 822 4.63 -21.35 38.85
C ALA A 822 4.83 -22.24 40.08
N ILE A 823 4.09 -23.35 40.17
CA ILE A 823 4.23 -24.31 41.26
C ILE A 823 5.60 -25.00 41.21
N PHE A 824 6.06 -25.37 40.02
CA PHE A 824 7.37 -26.03 39.87
C PHE A 824 8.54 -25.12 40.29
N LEU A 825 8.59 -23.88 39.80
CA LEU A 825 9.70 -22.97 40.08
C LEU A 825 9.70 -22.44 41.51
N ILE A 826 8.51 -22.17 42.08
CA ILE A 826 8.39 -21.62 43.44
C ILE A 826 8.44 -22.74 44.48
N GLY A 827 7.76 -23.86 44.22
CA GLY A 827 7.65 -24.98 45.15
C GLY A 827 8.79 -25.97 45.09
N VAL A 828 8.97 -26.62 43.93
CA VAL A 828 9.86 -27.79 43.78
C VAL A 828 11.34 -27.37 43.71
N VAL A 829 11.67 -26.36 42.91
CA VAL A 829 13.08 -25.97 42.69
C VAL A 829 13.69 -25.30 43.92
N ARG A 830 12.91 -24.63 44.77
CA ARG A 830 13.42 -23.91 45.96
C ARG A 830 13.21 -24.60 47.29
N HIS A 831 12.46 -25.71 47.34
CA HIS A 831 12.09 -26.40 48.60
C HIS A 831 11.46 -25.43 49.61
N ASP A 832 10.47 -24.65 49.18
CA ASP A 832 9.77 -23.66 50.02
C ASP A 832 8.36 -24.18 50.39
N ASP A 833 8.29 -24.98 51.46
CA ASP A 833 7.08 -25.69 51.90
C ASP A 833 5.90 -24.75 52.26
N ASP A 834 6.18 -23.53 52.73
CA ASP A 834 5.16 -22.52 53.05
C ASP A 834 4.62 -21.83 51.79
N GLY A 835 5.46 -21.66 50.76
CA GLY A 835 5.05 -21.13 49.45
C GLY A 835 4.10 -22.06 48.69
N VAL A 836 4.29 -23.38 48.81
CA VAL A 836 3.46 -24.42 48.16
C VAL A 836 2.06 -24.49 48.76
N ARG A 837 1.90 -24.23 50.06
CA ARG A 837 0.59 -24.25 50.74
C ARG A 837 -0.34 -23.11 50.33
N LEU A 838 0.22 -21.95 49.95
CA LEU A 838 -0.54 -20.77 49.52
C LEU A 838 -0.82 -20.77 48.00
N LEU A 839 0.14 -21.23 47.18
CA LEU A 839 -0.02 -21.42 45.73
C LEU A 839 -0.85 -22.67 45.41
N THR A 840 -2.15 -22.62 45.66
CA THR A 840 -3.05 -23.70 45.22
C THR A 840 -3.21 -23.64 43.70
N TYR A 841 -2.96 -24.75 42.99
CA TYR A 841 -3.12 -24.84 41.53
C TYR A 841 -4.46 -24.27 41.04
N SER A 842 -5.55 -24.50 41.78
CA SER A 842 -6.88 -23.99 41.46
C SER A 842 -6.94 -22.46 41.45
N VAL A 843 -6.27 -21.76 42.37
CA VAL A 843 -6.30 -20.29 42.47
C VAL A 843 -5.52 -19.68 41.30
N VAL A 844 -4.34 -20.23 41.00
CA VAL A 844 -3.53 -19.75 39.86
C VAL A 844 -4.23 -20.06 38.54
N ALA A 845 -4.69 -21.30 38.32
CA ALA A 845 -5.36 -21.70 37.09
C ALA A 845 -6.68 -20.96 36.86
N SER A 846 -7.49 -20.74 37.91
CA SER A 846 -8.73 -19.96 37.79
C SER A 846 -8.47 -18.48 37.50
N SER A 847 -7.46 -17.88 38.14
CA SER A 847 -7.04 -16.51 37.84
C SER A 847 -6.58 -16.39 36.39
N VAL A 848 -5.75 -17.31 35.90
CA VAL A 848 -5.31 -17.32 34.50
C VAL A 848 -6.49 -17.56 33.54
N GLY A 849 -7.38 -18.51 33.86
CA GLY A 849 -8.57 -18.78 33.07
C GLY A 849 -9.50 -17.56 32.93
N VAL A 850 -9.64 -16.76 33.98
CA VAL A 850 -10.51 -15.58 33.95
C VAL A 850 -9.84 -14.37 33.31
N PHE A 851 -8.62 -14.04 33.69
CA PHE A 851 -7.96 -12.83 33.18
C PHE A 851 -7.37 -13.01 31.79
N LEU A 852 -7.10 -14.25 31.34
CA LEU A 852 -6.62 -14.54 29.98
C LEU A 852 -7.60 -15.39 29.16
N GLY A 853 -8.15 -16.46 29.74
CA GLY A 853 -9.01 -17.39 29.01
C GLY A 853 -10.34 -16.80 28.55
N ILE A 854 -11.02 -16.00 29.39
CA ILE A 854 -12.30 -15.36 29.02
C ILE A 854 -12.09 -14.34 27.88
N PRO A 855 -11.16 -13.37 27.96
CA PRO A 855 -10.87 -12.48 26.84
C PRO A 855 -10.51 -13.21 25.55
N LEU A 856 -9.72 -14.28 25.64
CA LEU A 856 -9.31 -15.08 24.48
C LEU A 856 -10.52 -15.77 23.83
N ALA A 857 -11.37 -16.43 24.62
CA ALA A 857 -12.58 -17.08 24.12
C ALA A 857 -13.56 -16.06 23.50
N ALA A 858 -13.74 -14.92 24.17
CA ALA A 858 -14.58 -13.84 23.67
C ALA A 858 -14.04 -13.27 22.35
N ALA A 859 -12.72 -13.08 22.24
CA ALA A 859 -12.08 -12.58 21.02
C ALA A 859 -12.23 -13.54 19.84
N VAL A 860 -12.01 -14.85 20.07
CA VAL A 860 -12.20 -15.89 19.05
C VAL A 860 -13.66 -15.95 18.59
N ALA A 861 -14.61 -15.95 19.54
CA ALA A 861 -16.04 -15.99 19.22
C ALA A 861 -16.50 -14.74 18.45
N THR A 862 -16.05 -13.55 18.89
CA THR A 862 -16.35 -12.26 18.25
C THR A 862 -15.79 -12.23 16.83
N ARG A 863 -14.51 -12.60 16.66
CA ARG A 863 -13.86 -12.56 15.35
C ARG A 863 -14.46 -13.55 14.36
N LEU A 864 -14.66 -14.81 14.77
CA LEU A 864 -15.25 -15.82 13.88
C LEU A 864 -16.73 -15.57 13.60
N GLY A 865 -17.49 -15.08 14.60
CA GLY A 865 -18.92 -14.79 14.47
C GLY A 865 -19.20 -13.56 13.61
N LEU A 866 -18.63 -12.40 13.96
CA LEU A 866 -18.89 -11.15 13.23
C LEU A 866 -18.30 -11.15 11.82
N ARG A 867 -17.15 -11.79 11.58
CA ARG A 867 -16.62 -11.89 10.21
C ARG A 867 -17.53 -12.75 9.32
N ARG A 868 -18.13 -13.82 9.85
CA ARG A 868 -19.11 -14.64 9.11
C ARG A 868 -20.43 -13.91 8.84
N LEU A 869 -20.89 -13.07 9.78
CA LEU A 869 -22.18 -12.39 9.68
C LEU A 869 -22.14 -11.07 8.90
N ALA A 870 -21.12 -10.24 9.12
CA ALA A 870 -21.03 -8.86 8.60
C ALA A 870 -20.00 -8.68 7.47
N GLY A 871 -19.23 -9.74 7.14
CA GLY A 871 -18.19 -9.71 6.12
C GLY A 871 -16.83 -9.23 6.62
N GLU A 872 -15.77 -9.64 5.92
CA GLU A 872 -14.37 -9.41 6.35
C GLU A 872 -14.00 -7.92 6.34
N THR A 873 -14.39 -7.20 5.29
CA THR A 873 -14.05 -5.78 5.11
C THR A 873 -14.70 -4.89 6.18
N TRP A 874 -15.93 -5.18 6.58
CA TRP A 874 -16.61 -4.41 7.63
C TRP A 874 -15.97 -4.64 9.00
N PHE A 875 -15.58 -5.89 9.31
CA PHE A 875 -14.92 -6.20 10.57
C PHE A 875 -13.59 -5.46 10.69
N ASP A 876 -12.75 -5.51 9.66
CA ASP A 876 -11.40 -4.92 9.70
C ASP A 876 -11.44 -3.37 9.58
N ASP A 877 -12.28 -2.80 8.70
CA ASP A 877 -12.27 -1.34 8.46
C ASP A 877 -13.16 -0.52 9.41
N VAL A 878 -14.21 -1.12 9.97
CA VAL A 878 -15.21 -0.41 10.79
C VAL A 878 -15.17 -0.85 12.24
N PHE A 879 -15.34 -2.15 12.50
CA PHE A 879 -15.43 -2.68 13.86
C PHE A 879 -14.09 -2.56 14.61
N MET A 880 -12.99 -3.01 13.99
CA MET A 880 -11.67 -2.94 14.62
C MET A 880 -11.17 -1.51 14.79
N ARG A 881 -11.56 -0.57 13.90
CA ARG A 881 -11.22 0.85 14.04
C ARG A 881 -11.82 1.48 15.31
N TRP A 882 -13.00 1.04 15.73
CA TRP A 882 -13.64 1.50 16.97
C TRP A 882 -13.16 0.73 18.20
N LEU A 883 -12.93 -0.58 18.07
CA LEU A 883 -12.52 -1.44 19.17
C LEU A 883 -11.05 -1.23 19.57
N SER A 884 -10.16 -0.97 18.60
CA SER A 884 -8.70 -0.88 18.81
C SER A 884 -8.29 0.18 19.85
N PRO A 885 -8.84 1.41 19.88
CA PRO A 885 -8.47 2.41 20.91
C PRO A 885 -8.82 2.00 22.35
N LEU A 886 -9.78 1.08 22.54
CA LEU A 886 -10.21 0.66 23.88
C LEU A 886 -9.11 -0.12 24.62
N SER A 887 -8.20 -0.79 23.90
CA SER A 887 -7.11 -1.51 24.56
C SER A 887 -6.18 -0.55 25.30
N LEU A 888 -5.83 0.55 24.64
CA LEU A 888 -4.97 1.58 25.20
C LEU A 888 -5.66 2.32 26.36
N ILE A 889 -6.94 2.66 26.21
CA ILE A 889 -7.71 3.28 27.29
C ILE A 889 -7.78 2.34 28.50
N GLY A 890 -8.03 1.05 28.27
CA GLY A 890 -8.02 0.02 29.31
C GLY A 890 -6.67 -0.10 30.00
N LEU A 891 -5.56 -0.07 29.24
CA LEU A 891 -4.20 -0.10 29.78
C LEU A 891 -3.95 1.11 30.69
N LEU A 892 -4.15 2.32 30.20
CA LEU A 892 -3.92 3.55 30.98
C LEU A 892 -4.80 3.60 32.23
N TYR A 893 -6.07 3.21 32.11
CA TYR A 893 -6.98 3.11 33.23
C TYR A 893 -6.49 2.10 34.28
N THR A 894 -6.08 0.91 33.85
CA THR A 894 -5.54 -0.14 34.74
C THR A 894 -4.30 0.35 35.47
N VAL A 895 -3.39 1.01 34.76
CA VAL A 895 -2.18 1.62 35.34
C VAL A 895 -2.53 2.67 36.39
N VAL A 896 -3.43 3.62 36.09
CA VAL A 896 -3.86 4.63 37.08
C VAL A 896 -4.47 3.97 38.31
N VAL A 897 -5.39 3.02 38.12
CA VAL A 897 -6.09 2.35 39.23
C VAL A 897 -5.14 1.52 40.08
N LEU A 898 -4.21 0.79 39.45
CA LEU A 898 -3.22 -0.02 40.15
C LEU A 898 -2.30 0.84 41.02
N PHE A 899 -1.72 1.89 40.44
CA PHE A 899 -0.83 2.81 41.16
C PHE A 899 -1.59 3.71 42.16
N ALA A 900 -2.87 3.97 41.95
CA ALA A 900 -3.71 4.62 42.95
C ALA A 900 -4.03 3.71 44.14
N ALA A 901 -4.21 2.40 43.89
CA ALA A 901 -4.42 1.43 44.95
C ALA A 901 -3.14 1.16 45.76
N GLN A 902 -1.97 1.14 45.11
CA GLN A 902 -0.69 0.80 45.74
C GLN A 902 0.26 2.00 45.98
N GLY A 903 -0.16 3.23 45.65
CA GLY A 903 0.73 4.40 45.58
C GLY A 903 1.47 4.75 46.87
N ARG A 904 0.85 4.53 48.03
CA ARG A 904 1.52 4.70 49.34
C ARG A 904 2.59 3.64 49.57
N HIS A 905 2.28 2.38 49.29
CA HIS A 905 3.20 1.26 49.45
C HIS A 905 4.44 1.42 48.55
N VAL A 906 4.24 1.80 47.28
CA VAL A 906 5.33 2.06 46.32
C VAL A 906 6.28 3.16 46.81
N VAL A 907 5.75 4.25 47.38
CA VAL A 907 6.57 5.37 47.89
C VAL A 907 7.27 5.00 49.20
N HIS A 908 6.58 4.35 50.14
CA HIS A 908 7.15 3.96 51.42
C HIS A 908 8.19 2.82 51.30
N GLN A 909 8.09 1.97 50.28
CA GLN A 909 9.00 0.85 50.03
C GLN A 909 9.92 1.09 48.81
N ILE A 910 10.35 2.34 48.59
CA ILE A 910 11.19 2.70 47.44
C ILE A 910 12.48 1.88 47.34
N VAL A 911 13.05 1.45 48.48
CA VAL A 911 14.24 0.59 48.52
C VAL A 911 13.94 -0.77 47.88
N SER A 912 12.78 -1.37 48.18
CA SER A 912 12.33 -2.62 47.57
C SER A 912 12.10 -2.46 46.08
N VAL A 913 11.51 -1.35 45.64
CA VAL A 913 11.29 -1.02 44.22
C VAL A 913 12.62 -0.96 43.45
N VAL A 914 13.61 -0.24 43.97
CA VAL A 914 14.94 -0.14 43.34
C VAL A 914 15.66 -1.50 43.30
N ARG A 915 15.54 -2.28 44.37
CA ARG A 915 16.13 -3.64 44.42
C ARG A 915 15.49 -4.60 43.41
N VAL A 916 14.18 -4.48 43.16
CA VAL A 916 13.47 -5.25 42.12
C VAL A 916 13.81 -4.78 40.71
N ALA A 917 14.12 -3.50 40.51
CA ALA A 917 14.46 -2.94 39.21
C ALA A 917 15.76 -3.53 38.63
N ALA A 918 16.79 -3.72 39.45
CA ALA A 918 18.09 -4.23 39.01
C ALA A 918 18.03 -5.60 38.28
N PRO A 919 17.44 -6.66 38.86
CA PRO A 919 17.31 -7.94 38.17
C PRO A 919 16.43 -7.85 36.91
N LEU A 920 15.40 -7.00 36.88
CA LEU A 920 14.57 -6.81 35.68
C LEU A 920 15.34 -6.19 34.52
N VAL A 921 16.14 -5.14 34.78
CA VAL A 921 16.99 -4.53 33.73
C VAL A 921 17.97 -5.56 33.16
N VAL A 922 18.64 -6.32 34.03
CA VAL A 922 19.58 -7.38 33.60
C VAL A 922 18.84 -8.45 32.80
N TYR A 923 17.66 -8.87 33.26
CA TYR A 923 16.82 -9.84 32.59
C TYR A 923 16.48 -9.41 31.16
N PHE A 924 15.90 -8.22 31.00
CA PHE A 924 15.47 -7.71 29.70
C PHE A 924 16.65 -7.56 28.73
N MET A 925 17.77 -7.00 29.19
CA MET A 925 18.95 -6.82 28.37
C MET A 925 19.56 -8.16 27.94
N ALA A 926 19.77 -9.07 28.87
CA ALA A 926 20.43 -10.35 28.60
C ALA A 926 19.57 -11.27 27.72
N ILE A 927 18.26 -11.39 28.00
CA ILE A 927 17.36 -12.19 27.17
C ILE A 927 17.21 -11.59 25.77
N PHE A 928 17.07 -10.28 25.66
CA PHE A 928 16.93 -9.63 24.35
C PHE A 928 18.17 -9.86 23.47
N PHE A 929 19.36 -9.51 23.98
CA PHE A 929 20.60 -9.65 23.21
C PHE A 929 21.00 -11.11 23.01
N GLY A 930 20.76 -11.98 24.00
CA GLY A 930 21.01 -13.42 23.88
C GLY A 930 20.13 -14.05 22.79
N THR A 931 18.85 -13.71 22.76
CA THR A 931 17.92 -14.17 21.71
C THR A 931 18.28 -13.56 20.36
N LEU A 932 18.66 -12.28 20.31
CA LEU A 932 19.06 -11.62 19.06
C LEU A 932 20.32 -12.25 18.47
N TRP A 933 21.27 -12.61 19.32
CA TRP A 933 22.50 -13.30 18.91
C TRP A 933 22.22 -14.73 18.46
N ALA A 934 21.38 -15.47 19.19
CA ALA A 934 21.01 -16.84 18.85
C ALA A 934 20.25 -16.92 17.52
N THR A 935 19.28 -16.03 17.30
CA THR A 935 18.51 -15.94 16.05
C THR A 935 19.42 -15.61 14.86
N ARG A 936 20.41 -14.72 15.05
CA ARG A 936 21.43 -14.44 14.03
C ARG A 936 22.29 -15.67 13.71
N ARG A 937 22.76 -16.41 14.74
CA ARG A 937 23.54 -17.65 14.57
C ARG A 937 22.76 -18.75 13.84
N LEU A 938 21.45 -18.80 14.04
CA LEU A 938 20.54 -19.76 13.40
C LEU A 938 20.08 -19.32 12.01
N GLY A 939 20.56 -18.18 11.50
CA GLY A 939 20.26 -17.68 10.16
C GLY A 939 18.86 -17.06 10.02
N PHE A 940 18.24 -16.60 11.11
CA PHE A 940 16.95 -15.91 11.02
C PHE A 940 17.15 -14.47 10.50
N GLY A 941 16.31 -14.03 9.58
CA GLY A 941 16.31 -12.65 9.07
C GLY A 941 16.00 -11.61 10.14
N TYR A 942 16.40 -10.36 9.93
CA TYR A 942 16.25 -9.26 10.90
C TYR A 942 14.82 -9.13 11.44
N ARG A 943 13.81 -9.18 10.57
CA ARG A 943 12.41 -8.99 10.98
C ARG A 943 11.95 -10.08 11.95
N LEU A 944 12.32 -11.33 11.67
CA LEU A 944 11.98 -12.49 12.51
C LEU A 944 12.81 -12.50 13.81
N GLY A 945 14.09 -12.12 13.72
CA GLY A 945 14.97 -11.94 14.89
C GLY A 945 14.41 -10.89 15.86
N CYS A 946 13.90 -9.78 15.34
CA CYS A 946 13.24 -8.75 16.15
C CYS A 946 12.01 -9.30 16.87
N VAL A 947 11.11 -10.00 16.16
CA VAL A 947 9.91 -10.60 16.77
C VAL A 947 10.30 -11.54 17.92
N GLN A 948 11.27 -12.42 17.68
CA GLN A 948 11.74 -13.40 18.66
C GLN A 948 12.36 -12.73 19.89
N SER A 949 13.24 -11.75 19.68
CA SER A 949 13.90 -11.03 20.78
C SER A 949 12.93 -10.22 21.64
N PHE A 950 11.98 -9.49 21.03
CA PHE A 950 10.98 -8.75 21.81
C PHE A 950 9.99 -9.69 22.50
N THR A 951 9.60 -10.78 21.87
CA THR A 951 8.71 -11.77 22.50
C THR A 951 9.38 -12.47 23.68
N ALA A 952 10.68 -12.78 23.57
CA ALA A 952 11.42 -13.41 24.65
C ALA A 952 11.67 -12.46 25.83
N ALA A 953 11.99 -11.20 25.55
CA ALA A 953 12.29 -10.23 26.59
C ALA A 953 11.03 -9.71 27.30
N SER A 954 9.90 -9.57 26.60
CA SER A 954 8.70 -8.94 27.17
C SER A 954 7.89 -9.89 28.06
N ASN A 955 7.29 -9.34 29.12
CA ASN A 955 6.45 -10.10 30.05
C ASN A 955 5.00 -9.58 30.08
N ASN A 956 4.09 -10.35 30.67
CA ASN A 956 2.70 -9.96 30.92
C ASN A 956 2.54 -9.72 32.42
N PHE A 957 2.74 -8.46 32.79
CA PHE A 957 2.69 -7.99 34.17
C PHE A 957 1.28 -8.00 34.72
N GLU A 958 0.31 -7.71 33.87
CA GLU A 958 -1.12 -7.71 34.17
C GLU A 958 -1.58 -9.04 34.75
N LEU A 959 -1.20 -10.14 34.10
CA LEU A 959 -1.50 -11.49 34.59
C LEU A 959 -0.70 -11.83 35.84
N ALA A 960 0.58 -11.45 35.90
CA ALA A 960 1.42 -11.71 37.06
C ALA A 960 0.88 -11.01 38.32
N ILE A 961 0.45 -9.75 38.18
CA ILE A 961 -0.21 -8.96 39.22
C ILE A 961 -1.52 -9.64 39.62
N ALA A 962 -2.37 -10.00 38.66
CA ALA A 962 -3.64 -10.64 38.96
C ALA A 962 -3.46 -11.94 39.77
N VAL A 963 -2.50 -12.78 39.37
CA VAL A 963 -2.18 -14.02 40.10
C VAL A 963 -1.55 -13.73 41.46
N ALA A 964 -0.61 -12.78 41.54
CA ALA A 964 0.05 -12.41 42.80
C ALA A 964 -0.98 -11.87 43.81
N VAL A 965 -1.86 -10.96 43.39
CA VAL A 965 -2.93 -10.40 44.21
C VAL A 965 -3.96 -11.46 44.61
N ALA A 966 -4.34 -12.35 43.68
CA ALA A 966 -5.30 -13.41 43.97
C ALA A 966 -4.76 -14.47 44.95
N THR A 967 -3.44 -14.71 44.92
CA THR A 967 -2.79 -15.78 45.70
C THR A 967 -2.24 -15.27 47.04
N PHE A 968 -1.62 -14.10 47.05
CA PHE A 968 -0.90 -13.53 48.20
C PHE A 968 -1.55 -12.27 48.78
N GLY A 969 -2.55 -11.72 48.10
CA GLY A 969 -3.23 -10.49 48.50
C GLY A 969 -2.62 -9.21 47.90
N PRO A 970 -3.36 -8.09 47.89
CA PRO A 970 -2.93 -6.83 47.27
C PRO A 970 -1.81 -6.10 48.02
N ASP A 971 -1.65 -6.41 49.32
CA ASP A 971 -0.67 -5.77 50.22
C ASP A 971 0.63 -6.58 50.36
N GLY A 972 0.73 -7.72 49.67
CA GLY A 972 1.91 -8.59 49.72
C GLY A 972 3.09 -8.08 48.88
N ASP A 973 4.31 -8.44 49.29
CA ASP A 973 5.54 -8.10 48.55
C ASP A 973 5.54 -8.70 47.13
N GLU A 974 4.87 -9.83 46.91
CA GLU A 974 4.68 -10.45 45.60
C GLU A 974 3.92 -9.54 44.63
N ALA A 975 2.86 -8.89 45.12
CA ALA A 975 2.04 -7.97 44.34
C ALA A 975 2.81 -6.68 44.03
N LEU A 976 3.62 -6.18 44.99
CA LEU A 976 4.51 -5.04 44.78
C LEU A 976 5.57 -5.34 43.72
N ALA A 977 6.27 -6.47 43.82
CA ALA A 977 7.30 -6.84 42.83
C ALA A 977 6.72 -6.99 41.42
N SER A 978 5.48 -7.47 41.33
CA SER A 978 4.76 -7.60 40.05
C SER A 978 4.31 -6.24 39.48
N SER A 979 3.94 -5.28 40.32
CA SER A 979 3.52 -3.94 39.90
C SER A 979 4.68 -2.99 39.56
N VAL A 980 5.89 -3.26 40.07
CA VAL A 980 7.11 -2.53 39.68
C VAL A 980 7.53 -2.82 38.23
N GLY A 981 7.13 -3.97 37.71
CA GLY A 981 7.44 -4.42 36.37
C GLY A 981 7.28 -3.43 35.22
N PRO A 982 6.07 -2.88 34.99
CA PRO A 982 5.83 -1.91 33.93
C PRO A 982 6.69 -0.64 34.01
N LEU A 983 7.09 -0.20 35.22
CA LEU A 983 7.98 0.96 35.40
C LEU A 983 9.35 0.74 34.76
N ILE A 984 9.81 -0.51 34.72
CA ILE A 984 11.14 -0.88 34.22
C ILE A 984 11.06 -1.39 32.78
N GLU A 985 10.07 -2.22 32.46
CA GLU A 985 9.93 -2.81 31.13
C GLU A 985 9.78 -1.74 30.05
N VAL A 986 8.87 -0.78 30.22
CA VAL A 986 8.53 0.20 29.17
C VAL A 986 9.74 1.04 28.75
N PRO A 987 10.52 1.66 29.67
CA PRO A 987 11.73 2.39 29.29
C PRO A 987 12.82 1.50 28.67
N VAL A 988 13.02 0.29 29.20
CA VAL A 988 14.08 -0.62 28.73
C VAL A 988 13.77 -1.15 27.34
N LEU A 989 12.56 -1.65 27.10
CA LEU A 989 12.17 -2.17 25.78
C LEU A 989 12.13 -1.07 24.73
N LEU A 990 11.67 0.15 25.08
CA LEU A 990 11.74 1.29 24.19
C LEU A 990 13.19 1.64 23.82
N THR A 991 14.10 1.60 24.78
CA THR A 991 15.55 1.79 24.53
C THR A 991 16.08 0.70 23.60
N LEU A 992 15.68 -0.55 23.80
CA LEU A 992 16.06 -1.69 22.96
C LEU A 992 15.53 -1.59 21.53
N VAL A 993 14.35 -1.01 21.31
CA VAL A 993 13.82 -0.69 19.96
C VAL A 993 14.78 0.25 19.21
N TYR A 994 15.25 1.32 19.86
CA TYR A 994 16.20 2.23 19.22
C TYR A 994 17.56 1.57 18.98
N LEU A 995 18.04 0.76 19.94
CA LEU A 995 19.30 0.04 19.83
C LEU A 995 19.28 -1.00 18.71
N VAL A 996 18.24 -1.84 18.62
CA VAL A 996 18.17 -2.89 17.58
C VAL A 996 18.07 -2.28 16.18
N ARG A 997 17.39 -1.14 16.02
CA ARG A 997 17.38 -0.39 14.76
C ARG A 997 18.72 0.23 14.40
N GLY A 998 19.53 0.58 15.40
CA GLY A 998 20.93 1.01 15.20
C GLY A 998 21.82 -0.17 14.78
N VAL A 999 21.65 -1.31 15.45
CA VAL A 999 22.37 -2.56 15.18
C VAL A 999 22.05 -3.10 13.78
N GLY A 1000 20.77 -3.15 13.39
CA GLY A 1000 20.34 -3.59 12.06
C GLY A 1000 20.94 -2.74 10.94
N ARG A 1001 20.99 -1.41 11.12
CA ARG A 1001 21.64 -0.48 10.17
C ARG A 1001 23.15 -0.65 10.07
N ARG A 1002 23.83 -1.02 11.16
CA ARG A 1002 25.29 -1.19 11.20
C ARG A 1002 25.77 -2.55 10.70
N TRP A 1003 24.92 -3.58 10.78
CA TRP A 1003 25.29 -4.96 10.47
C TRP A 1003 24.83 -5.46 9.10
N ASP A 1004 24.22 -4.61 8.28
CA ASP A 1004 23.66 -4.96 6.96
C ASP A 1004 22.88 -6.30 7.00
N TRP A 1005 22.01 -6.43 8.02
CA TRP A 1005 21.39 -7.71 8.36
C TRP A 1005 20.34 -8.07 7.32
N ARG A 1006 20.75 -8.87 6.33
CA ARG A 1006 19.89 -9.39 5.25
C ARG A 1006 18.71 -10.21 5.80
N GLU A 1007 17.54 -10.05 5.17
CA GLU A 1007 16.39 -10.94 5.38
C GLU A 1007 16.73 -12.30 4.76
N GLY A 1008 16.59 -13.39 5.52
CA GLY A 1008 16.99 -14.74 5.13
C GLY A 1008 15.83 -15.71 5.08
#